data_AF-A0A359LMI2-F1
#
_entry.id   AF-A0A359LMI2-F1
#
_cell.length_a   1.000
_cell.length_b   1.000
_cell.length_c   1.000
_cell.angle_alpha   90.00
_cell.angle_beta   90.00
_cell.angle_gamma   90.00
#
_symmetry.space_group_name_H-M   'P 1'
#
loop_
_entity.id
_entity.type
_entity.pdbx_description
1 polymer ?
#
loop_
_entity_poly.entity_id
_entity_poly.type
_entity_poly.pdbx_seq_one_letter_code
_entity_poly.pdbx_strand_id
1 'polypeptide(L)'
;MDTKSFFEKLKLFIKQSENIARWREWNTSKLPLIFLVFYYLIAINKDFSYTSLLSFLNFVAFVCLYASFGYMINDFSDREVDKKAGKPKAIAQISPRVAKLVLFSIFLLGVLISLPFWLHNTDFLILLIAMYLISTFYSLPPVRFKERYWMGIIVASITQRVFPALLCFVIYNYFGWDSLLFLLLFFIIGIRWIIVHQIKDYKNDLKANVKTFITSIGILKGTRYLLKYVIPLEIVFLAIILIYAIIKIPLMGFFVGVCLLITYLLGLRTTKEWLLNSVLVEESFLSSFYFFYLPLSLTIIISFFSPKFLILAVFQLMWSKNIIEGEIKLLKRPKVIFEGQERQTKNANKDITERLWHHIDNIFYFEWWYFDAIFDDDSSLAGSLSINGYHSLPETIKAIADFTLNINYRGKIEVQKNFSHKEILLLEDMIIIGKNKIERSQSNSILHLEKDNCKLTLNFKKMLSGFSWGRNGRVIFTRGGDRYLAWLTPLPRAEVSGILKTSKGTFNLKGLGYNDHTWGTISLKDNISHWHWGRMHLEELTLIFAEIVFKNKTRIISLAIGEREKLVYTNSKISKVSLVIPTQYEGQKPKIPSSFKLIYQDRKIYLNLDLNMEKILKEKLRPRKLSFFSKPYYARFISTIEGRIVLDGKELINGHIGRTLHEHSVF
;
A
#
# COMPACT_ATOMS: atom_id res chain seq x y z
N MET A 1 35.97 -25.53 -29.29
CA MET A 1 34.60 -25.28 -28.80
C MET A 1 34.71 -24.15 -27.77
N ASP A 2 34.22 -22.96 -28.08
CA ASP A 2 34.49 -21.73 -27.30
C ASP A 2 33.80 -21.79 -25.92
N THR A 3 34.59 -21.86 -24.85
CA THR A 3 34.14 -22.01 -23.46
C THR A 3 33.23 -20.87 -23.04
N LYS A 4 33.46 -19.65 -23.54
CA LYS A 4 32.62 -18.48 -23.27
C LYS A 4 31.22 -18.63 -23.88
N SER A 5 31.13 -19.18 -25.08
CA SER A 5 29.86 -19.50 -25.76
C SER A 5 29.07 -20.60 -25.03
N PHE A 6 29.77 -21.61 -24.49
CA PHE A 6 29.14 -22.66 -23.68
C PHE A 6 28.53 -22.10 -22.38
N PHE A 7 29.27 -21.29 -21.63
CA PHE A 7 28.77 -20.70 -20.38
C PHE A 7 27.57 -19.77 -20.61
N GLU A 8 27.55 -18.99 -21.68
CA GLU A 8 26.40 -18.15 -22.01
C GLU A 8 25.16 -18.98 -22.40
N LYS A 9 25.34 -20.04 -23.20
CA LYS A 9 24.25 -20.99 -23.51
C LYS A 9 23.72 -21.68 -22.26
N LEU A 10 24.60 -22.09 -21.35
CA LEU A 10 24.23 -22.72 -20.08
C LEU A 10 23.44 -21.76 -19.18
N LYS A 11 23.88 -20.50 -19.04
CA LYS A 11 23.14 -19.47 -18.30
C LYS A 11 21.75 -19.23 -18.89
N LEU A 12 21.65 -19.16 -20.22
CA LEU A 12 20.37 -18.97 -20.90
C LEU A 12 19.43 -20.16 -20.65
N PHE A 13 19.95 -21.38 -20.76
CA PHE A 13 19.20 -22.61 -20.47
C PHE A 13 18.70 -22.63 -19.03
N ILE A 14 19.57 -22.39 -18.04
CA ILE A 14 19.19 -22.32 -16.62
C ILE A 14 18.09 -21.29 -16.41
N LYS A 15 18.23 -20.09 -16.97
CA LYS A 15 17.21 -19.03 -16.85
C LYS A 15 15.87 -19.42 -17.47
N GLN A 16 15.89 -20.12 -18.61
CA GLN A 16 14.67 -20.63 -19.23
C GLN A 16 14.03 -21.73 -18.40
N SER A 17 14.81 -22.68 -17.88
CA SER A 17 14.35 -23.74 -16.98
C SER A 17 13.76 -23.17 -15.69
N GLU A 18 14.40 -22.18 -15.06
CA GLU A 18 13.87 -21.48 -13.87
C GLU A 18 12.50 -20.85 -14.14
N ASN A 19 12.32 -20.23 -15.31
CA ASN A 19 11.08 -19.60 -15.69
C ASN A 19 9.97 -20.62 -15.96
N ILE A 20 10.28 -21.73 -16.63
CA ILE A 20 9.32 -22.81 -16.90
C ILE A 20 8.93 -23.52 -15.59
N ALA A 21 9.89 -23.80 -14.71
CA ALA A 21 9.66 -24.39 -13.40
C ALA A 21 9.03 -23.42 -12.38
N ARG A 22 8.89 -22.14 -12.74
CA ARG A 22 8.46 -21.03 -11.86
C ARG A 22 9.24 -20.98 -10.55
N TRP A 23 10.54 -21.31 -10.60
CA TRP A 23 11.41 -21.47 -9.43
C TRP A 23 11.27 -20.29 -8.45
N ARG A 24 11.32 -19.07 -8.98
CA ARG A 24 11.30 -17.82 -8.19
C ARG A 24 9.98 -17.57 -7.45
N GLU A 25 8.90 -18.24 -7.84
CA GLU A 25 7.57 -18.00 -7.28
C GLU A 25 7.27 -18.87 -6.05
N TRP A 26 8.02 -19.95 -5.85
CA TRP A 26 7.71 -20.90 -4.78
C TRP A 26 8.91 -21.37 -3.96
N ASN A 27 10.14 -21.21 -4.43
CA ASN A 27 11.31 -21.70 -3.69
C ASN A 27 11.46 -21.08 -2.29
N THR A 28 11.08 -19.80 -2.15
CA THR A 28 11.19 -19.05 -0.89
C THR A 28 10.01 -19.26 0.04
N SER A 29 8.94 -19.92 -0.41
CA SER A 29 7.70 -20.07 0.36
C SER A 29 7.29 -21.52 0.62
N LYS A 30 7.77 -22.49 -0.18
CA LYS A 30 7.49 -23.92 0.01
C LYS A 30 8.62 -24.66 0.70
N LEU A 31 9.85 -24.58 0.16
CA LEU A 31 11.01 -25.32 0.67
C LEU A 31 11.41 -24.96 2.11
N PRO A 32 11.31 -23.70 2.57
CA PRO A 32 11.64 -23.38 3.96
C PRO A 32 10.78 -24.09 5.00
N LEU A 33 9.54 -24.47 4.66
CA LEU A 33 8.71 -25.28 5.56
C LEU A 33 9.21 -26.72 5.66
N ILE A 34 9.77 -27.26 4.58
CA ILE A 34 10.41 -28.58 4.57
C ILE A 34 11.71 -28.54 5.36
N PHE A 35 12.49 -27.47 5.19
CA PHE A 35 13.70 -27.24 5.98
C PHE A 35 13.36 -27.12 7.47
N LEU A 36 12.30 -26.37 7.81
CA LEU A 36 11.81 -26.23 9.17
C LEU A 36 11.51 -27.58 9.83
N VAL A 37 10.73 -28.44 9.15
CA VAL A 37 10.39 -29.78 9.67
C VAL A 37 11.66 -30.63 9.83
N PHE A 38 12.54 -30.64 8.84
CA PHE A 38 13.77 -31.42 8.90
C PHE A 38 14.70 -30.97 10.03
N TYR A 39 14.93 -29.67 10.17
CA TYR A 39 15.74 -29.13 11.28
C TYR A 39 15.09 -29.42 12.62
N TYR A 40 13.77 -29.34 12.72
CA TYR A 40 13.06 -29.72 13.93
C TYR A 40 13.31 -31.18 14.31
N LEU A 41 13.20 -32.10 13.34
CA LEU A 41 13.46 -33.53 13.55
C LEU A 41 14.90 -33.80 14.02
N ILE A 42 15.90 -33.12 13.44
CA ILE A 42 17.30 -33.21 13.91
C ILE A 42 17.44 -32.67 15.33
N ALA A 43 16.77 -31.57 15.66
CA ALA A 43 16.90 -30.95 16.98
C ALA A 43 16.29 -31.81 18.09
N ILE A 44 15.22 -32.57 17.81
CA ILE A 44 14.60 -33.46 18.79
C ILE A 44 15.20 -34.88 18.80
N ASN A 45 15.83 -35.30 17.70
CA ASN A 45 16.40 -36.65 17.57
C ASN A 45 17.90 -36.59 17.29
N LYS A 46 18.71 -37.00 18.27
CA LYS A 46 20.18 -36.83 18.24
C LYS A 46 20.91 -37.82 17.32
N ASP A 47 20.21 -38.83 16.78
CA ASP A 47 20.82 -39.91 16.00
C ASP A 47 20.90 -39.63 14.48
N PHE A 48 20.87 -38.36 14.08
CA PHE A 48 20.99 -37.98 12.67
C PHE A 48 22.40 -38.24 12.10
N SER A 49 22.44 -39.06 11.05
CA SER A 49 23.65 -39.47 10.34
C SER A 49 23.82 -38.71 8.99
N TYR A 50 24.97 -38.91 8.33
CA TYR A 50 25.18 -38.40 6.96
C TYR A 50 24.22 -39.04 5.94
N THR A 51 23.80 -40.29 6.15
CA THR A 51 22.82 -40.96 5.26
C THR A 51 21.45 -40.31 5.38
N SER A 52 21.04 -39.87 6.57
CA SER A 52 19.84 -39.07 6.76
C SER A 52 19.90 -37.73 6.00
N LEU A 53 21.06 -37.06 5.98
CA LEU A 53 21.23 -35.83 5.20
C LEU A 53 21.14 -36.07 3.69
N LEU A 54 21.76 -37.14 3.17
CA LEU A 54 21.66 -37.51 1.76
C LEU A 54 20.22 -37.86 1.37
N SER A 55 19.52 -38.61 2.22
CA SER A 55 18.09 -38.91 2.10
C SER A 55 17.26 -37.62 2.02
N PHE A 56 17.55 -36.63 2.88
CA PHE A 56 16.91 -35.32 2.82
C PHE A 56 17.16 -34.56 1.51
N LEU A 57 18.41 -34.52 1.04
CA LEU A 57 18.74 -33.85 -0.22
C LEU A 57 18.02 -34.49 -1.41
N ASN A 58 17.94 -35.83 -1.43
CA ASN A 58 17.17 -36.56 -2.43
C ASN A 58 15.66 -36.22 -2.35
N PHE A 59 15.13 -36.10 -1.13
CA PHE A 59 13.75 -35.69 -0.90
C PHE A 59 13.48 -34.23 -1.35
N VAL A 60 14.40 -33.31 -1.09
CA VAL A 60 14.30 -31.91 -1.58
C VAL A 60 14.29 -31.87 -3.10
N ALA A 61 15.12 -32.68 -3.77
CA ALA A 61 15.12 -32.78 -5.22
C ALA A 61 13.77 -33.31 -5.77
N PHE A 62 13.20 -34.33 -5.12
CA PHE A 62 11.83 -34.79 -5.41
C PHE A 62 10.80 -33.66 -5.26
N VAL A 63 10.79 -32.95 -4.12
CA VAL A 63 9.83 -31.85 -3.86
C VAL A 63 9.96 -30.76 -4.92
N CYS A 64 11.17 -30.47 -5.39
CA CYS A 64 11.39 -29.49 -6.47
C CYS A 64 10.75 -29.94 -7.79
N LEU A 65 10.90 -31.21 -8.17
CA LEU A 65 10.29 -31.78 -9.37
C LEU A 65 8.76 -31.81 -9.26
N TYR A 66 8.23 -32.23 -8.10
CA TYR A 66 6.80 -32.23 -7.83
C TYR A 66 6.20 -30.81 -7.88
N ALA A 67 6.84 -29.83 -7.25
CA ALA A 67 6.39 -28.44 -7.31
C ALA A 67 6.42 -27.92 -8.75
N SER A 68 7.50 -28.19 -9.49
CA SER A 68 7.63 -27.82 -10.90
C SER A 68 6.52 -28.44 -11.76
N PHE A 69 6.21 -29.72 -11.54
CA PHE A 69 5.09 -30.40 -12.20
C PHE A 69 3.75 -29.69 -11.91
N GLY A 70 3.44 -29.44 -10.63
CA GLY A 70 2.18 -28.81 -10.23
C GLY A 70 1.98 -27.39 -10.80
N TYR A 71 3.04 -26.59 -10.85
CA TYR A 71 3.00 -25.28 -11.49
C TYR A 71 2.88 -25.37 -13.01
N MET A 72 3.65 -26.25 -13.63
CA MET A 72 3.69 -26.38 -15.07
C MET A 72 2.39 -26.96 -15.62
N ILE A 73 1.75 -27.92 -14.94
CA ILE A 73 0.46 -28.47 -15.35
C ILE A 73 -0.65 -27.43 -15.19
N ASN A 74 -0.56 -26.59 -14.16
CA ASN A 74 -1.48 -25.48 -13.99
C ASN A 74 -1.36 -24.48 -15.16
N ASP A 75 -0.16 -24.00 -15.46
CA ASP A 75 0.07 -23.06 -16.56
C ASP A 75 -0.29 -23.68 -17.92
N PHE A 76 -0.01 -24.98 -18.10
CA PHE A 76 -0.43 -25.71 -19.29
C PHE A 76 -1.96 -25.70 -19.45
N SER A 77 -2.68 -25.92 -18.35
CA SER A 77 -4.15 -25.92 -18.33
C SER A 77 -4.76 -24.54 -18.57
N ASP A 78 -4.03 -23.46 -18.23
CA ASP A 78 -4.52 -22.08 -18.26
C ASP A 78 -4.04 -21.29 -19.47
N ARG A 79 -3.37 -21.90 -20.44
CA ARG A 79 -2.82 -21.21 -21.63
C ARG A 79 -3.82 -20.26 -22.32
N GLU A 80 -5.05 -20.70 -22.51
CA GLU A 80 -6.11 -19.87 -23.13
C GLU A 80 -6.64 -18.79 -22.19
N VAL A 81 -6.74 -19.09 -20.89
CA VAL A 81 -7.14 -18.15 -19.83
C VAL A 81 -6.12 -17.02 -19.70
N ASP A 82 -4.85 -17.38 -19.59
CA ASP A 82 -3.71 -16.46 -19.48
C ASP A 82 -3.58 -15.57 -20.72
N LYS A 83 -3.81 -16.13 -21.91
CA LYS A 83 -3.84 -15.38 -23.17
C LYS A 83 -4.96 -14.35 -23.18
N LYS A 84 -6.18 -14.72 -22.77
CA LYS A 84 -7.32 -13.80 -22.63
C LYS A 84 -7.07 -12.70 -21.59
N ALA A 85 -6.35 -13.02 -20.51
CA ALA A 85 -5.98 -12.05 -19.48
C ALA A 85 -4.79 -11.13 -19.86
N GLY A 86 -4.18 -11.31 -21.04
CA GLY A 86 -3.04 -10.51 -21.51
C GLY A 86 -1.72 -10.82 -20.77
N LYS A 87 -1.60 -12.00 -20.16
CA LYS A 87 -0.42 -12.43 -19.38
C LYS A 87 0.08 -13.82 -19.80
N PRO A 88 0.49 -14.03 -21.06
CA PRO A 88 0.97 -15.34 -21.50
C PRO A 88 2.20 -15.77 -20.68
N LYS A 89 2.15 -16.98 -20.12
CA LYS A 89 3.25 -17.60 -19.37
C LYS A 89 4.31 -18.20 -20.30
N ALA A 90 5.48 -18.52 -19.77
CA ALA A 90 6.59 -19.11 -20.53
C ALA A 90 6.18 -20.38 -21.29
N ILE A 91 5.31 -21.22 -20.69
CA ILE A 91 4.81 -22.44 -21.33
C ILE A 91 3.96 -22.18 -22.59
N ALA A 92 3.39 -20.97 -22.74
CA ALA A 92 2.61 -20.61 -23.92
C ALA A 92 3.48 -20.44 -25.16
N GLN A 93 4.79 -20.20 -24.98
CA GLN A 93 5.77 -20.04 -26.07
C GLN A 93 6.22 -21.37 -26.67
N ILE A 94 5.97 -22.49 -25.98
CA ILE A 94 6.31 -23.84 -26.47
C ILE A 94 5.08 -24.56 -27.04
N SER A 95 5.32 -25.43 -28.02
CA SER A 95 4.25 -26.20 -28.64
C SER A 95 3.58 -27.13 -27.62
N PRO A 96 2.26 -27.39 -27.72
CA PRO A 96 1.56 -28.25 -26.76
C PRO A 96 2.15 -29.67 -26.64
N ARG A 97 2.70 -30.21 -27.75
CA ARG A 97 3.37 -31.52 -27.75
C ARG A 97 4.64 -31.51 -26.89
N VAL A 98 5.49 -30.50 -27.07
CA VAL A 98 6.72 -30.33 -26.29
C VAL A 98 6.40 -30.08 -24.81
N ALA A 99 5.39 -29.27 -24.51
CA ALA A 99 4.97 -29.03 -23.13
C ALA A 99 4.52 -30.33 -22.41
N LYS A 100 3.75 -31.19 -23.09
CA LYS A 100 3.34 -32.49 -22.56
C LYS A 100 4.54 -33.43 -22.33
N LEU A 101 5.50 -33.46 -23.26
CA LEU A 101 6.72 -34.26 -23.12
C LEU A 101 7.56 -33.81 -21.92
N VAL A 102 7.74 -32.50 -21.74
CA VAL A 102 8.46 -31.94 -20.60
C VAL A 102 7.72 -32.22 -19.29
N LEU A 103 6.39 -32.06 -19.25
CA LEU A 103 5.57 -32.43 -18.08
C LEU A 103 5.73 -33.91 -17.70
N PHE A 104 5.64 -34.80 -18.69
CA PHE A 104 5.83 -36.23 -18.47
C PHE A 104 7.25 -36.57 -18.01
N SER A 105 8.27 -35.90 -18.55
CA SER A 105 9.66 -36.09 -18.15
C SER A 105 9.91 -35.65 -16.71
N ILE A 106 9.35 -34.51 -16.28
CA ILE A 106 9.44 -34.03 -14.90
C ILE A 106 8.71 -34.98 -13.94
N PHE A 107 7.52 -35.45 -14.33
CA PHE A 107 6.77 -36.45 -13.57
C PHE A 107 7.59 -37.75 -13.41
N LEU A 108 8.08 -38.31 -14.51
CA LEU A 108 8.85 -39.56 -14.51
C LEU A 108 10.12 -39.42 -13.67
N LEU A 109 10.87 -38.33 -13.85
CA LEU A 109 12.07 -38.05 -13.06
C LEU A 109 11.73 -37.90 -11.57
N GLY A 110 10.60 -37.26 -11.24
CA GLY A 110 10.10 -37.15 -9.87
C GLY A 110 9.78 -38.52 -9.24
N VAL A 111 9.14 -39.42 -9.99
CA VAL A 111 8.86 -40.79 -9.53
C VAL A 111 10.18 -41.56 -9.35
N LEU A 112 11.10 -41.48 -10.31
CA LEU A 112 12.38 -42.19 -10.28
C LEU A 112 13.28 -41.71 -9.13
N ILE A 113 13.40 -40.41 -8.89
CA ILE A 113 14.22 -39.89 -7.79
C ILE A 113 13.64 -40.25 -6.42
N SER A 114 12.32 -40.44 -6.34
CA SER A 114 11.65 -40.86 -5.10
C SER A 114 11.69 -42.37 -4.84
N LEU A 115 12.22 -43.17 -5.79
CA LEU A 115 12.31 -44.65 -5.73
C LEU A 115 12.85 -45.18 -4.39
N PRO A 116 13.94 -44.62 -3.81
CA PRO A 116 14.45 -45.12 -2.53
C PRO A 116 13.45 -45.03 -1.37
N PHE A 117 12.46 -44.13 -1.45
CA PHE A 117 11.48 -43.93 -0.39
C PHE A 117 10.30 -44.90 -0.50
N TRP A 118 9.78 -45.14 -1.70
CA TRP A 118 8.56 -45.93 -1.88
C TRP A 118 8.76 -47.42 -2.12
N LEU A 119 9.98 -47.87 -2.44
CA LEU A 119 10.28 -49.32 -2.53
C LEU A 119 10.10 -50.04 -1.20
N HIS A 120 10.28 -49.33 -0.09
CA HIS A 120 10.26 -49.90 1.26
C HIS A 120 9.21 -49.25 2.18
N ASN A 121 8.38 -48.33 1.66
CA ASN A 121 7.37 -47.62 2.44
C ASN A 121 6.08 -47.43 1.63
N THR A 122 5.06 -48.22 1.97
CA THR A 122 3.75 -48.20 1.32
C THR A 122 3.02 -46.88 1.53
N ASP A 123 3.18 -46.24 2.69
CA ASP A 123 2.53 -44.97 3.01
C ASP A 123 3.07 -43.85 2.11
N PHE A 124 4.39 -43.86 1.87
CA PHE A 124 5.00 -42.94 0.91
C PHE A 124 4.40 -43.15 -0.49
N LEU A 125 4.28 -44.41 -0.95
CA LEU A 125 3.72 -44.71 -2.27
C LEU A 125 2.28 -44.21 -2.41
N ILE A 126 1.43 -44.44 -1.40
CA ILE A 126 0.03 -43.99 -1.38
C ILE A 126 -0.03 -42.46 -1.46
N LEU A 127 0.78 -41.77 -0.65
CA LEU A 127 0.84 -40.31 -0.64
C LEU A 127 1.39 -39.75 -1.95
N LEU A 128 2.40 -40.38 -2.56
CA LEU A 128 2.97 -40.01 -3.85
C LEU A 128 1.90 -40.06 -4.95
N ILE A 129 1.15 -41.16 -5.02
CA ILE A 129 0.05 -41.33 -5.99
C ILE A 129 -1.02 -40.25 -5.75
N ALA A 130 -1.45 -40.06 -4.49
CA ALA A 130 -2.44 -39.05 -4.14
C ALA A 130 -1.98 -37.64 -4.52
N MET A 131 -0.72 -37.28 -4.26
CA MET A 131 -0.14 -35.98 -4.59
C MET A 131 -0.23 -35.68 -6.09
N TYR A 132 0.23 -36.60 -6.95
CA TYR A 132 0.18 -36.38 -8.39
C TYR A 132 -1.25 -36.37 -8.95
N LEU A 133 -2.13 -37.26 -8.47
CA LEU A 133 -3.54 -37.27 -8.89
C LEU A 133 -4.25 -35.99 -8.51
N ILE A 134 -4.14 -35.56 -7.24
CA ILE A 134 -4.82 -34.37 -6.74
C ILE A 134 -4.24 -33.10 -7.38
N SER A 135 -2.92 -33.00 -7.57
CA SER A 135 -2.31 -31.88 -8.30
C SER A 135 -2.79 -31.82 -9.76
N THR A 136 -3.03 -32.96 -10.38
CA THR A 136 -3.57 -33.04 -11.76
C THR A 136 -5.03 -32.60 -11.80
N PHE A 137 -5.87 -33.14 -10.91
CA PHE A 137 -7.30 -32.78 -10.81
C PHE A 137 -7.54 -31.37 -10.27
N TYR A 138 -6.54 -30.74 -9.64
CA TYR A 138 -6.62 -29.33 -9.30
C TYR A 138 -6.73 -28.45 -10.54
N SER A 139 -5.97 -28.76 -11.59
CA SER A 139 -5.82 -27.94 -12.78
C SER A 139 -6.67 -28.41 -13.97
N LEU A 140 -6.83 -29.72 -14.18
CA LEU A 140 -7.47 -30.28 -15.37
C LEU A 140 -8.95 -30.67 -15.17
N PRO A 141 -9.80 -30.55 -16.21
CA PRO A 141 -11.16 -31.08 -16.21
C PRO A 141 -11.18 -32.63 -16.18
N PRO A 142 -12.30 -33.27 -15.78
CA PRO A 142 -13.59 -32.67 -15.41
C PRO A 142 -13.66 -32.15 -13.96
N VAL A 143 -12.65 -32.44 -13.13
CA VAL A 143 -12.67 -32.08 -11.71
C VAL A 143 -12.32 -30.61 -11.50
N ARG A 144 -11.13 -30.17 -11.94
CA ARG A 144 -10.62 -28.79 -11.87
C ARG A 144 -10.93 -28.08 -10.53
N PHE A 145 -10.40 -28.59 -9.42
CA PHE A 145 -10.75 -28.11 -8.07
C PHE A 145 -10.57 -26.61 -7.86
N LYS A 146 -9.65 -25.95 -8.57
CA LYS A 146 -9.45 -24.50 -8.44
C LYS A 146 -10.71 -23.67 -8.76
N GLU A 147 -11.65 -24.23 -9.51
CA GLU A 147 -12.94 -23.62 -9.85
C GLU A 147 -14.11 -24.08 -8.95
N ARG A 148 -13.81 -24.76 -7.83
CA ARG A 148 -14.81 -25.32 -6.90
C ARG A 148 -14.80 -24.63 -5.54
N TYR A 149 -14.97 -23.30 -5.53
CA TYR A 149 -15.12 -22.49 -4.30
C TYR A 149 -14.07 -22.87 -3.21
N TRP A 150 -14.53 -23.28 -2.03
CA TRP A 150 -13.70 -23.59 -0.86
C TRP A 150 -12.86 -24.86 -1.05
N MET A 151 -13.31 -25.83 -1.85
CA MET A 151 -12.54 -27.04 -2.16
C MET A 151 -11.23 -26.68 -2.89
N GLY A 152 -11.26 -25.66 -3.76
CA GLY A 152 -10.05 -25.17 -4.41
C GLY A 152 -8.99 -24.68 -3.42
N ILE A 153 -9.41 -24.04 -2.33
CA ILE A 153 -8.48 -23.56 -1.28
C ILE A 153 -7.93 -24.74 -0.48
N ILE A 154 -8.81 -25.64 -0.02
CA ILE A 154 -8.42 -26.78 0.81
C ILE A 154 -7.45 -27.70 0.05
N VAL A 155 -7.82 -28.08 -1.16
CA VAL A 155 -7.01 -28.98 -2.00
C VAL A 155 -5.66 -28.36 -2.33
N ALA A 156 -5.63 -27.07 -2.70
CA ALA A 156 -4.36 -26.39 -2.97
C ALA A 156 -3.48 -26.31 -1.72
N SER A 157 -4.06 -26.01 -0.56
CA SER A 157 -3.31 -25.94 0.71
C SER A 157 -2.68 -27.30 1.08
N ILE A 158 -3.47 -28.37 0.98
CA ILE A 158 -3.02 -29.72 1.29
C ILE A 158 -1.88 -30.14 0.35
N THR A 159 -2.11 -30.04 -0.96
CA THR A 159 -1.15 -30.50 -1.98
C THR A 159 0.16 -29.72 -2.00
N GLN A 160 0.11 -28.42 -1.71
CA GLN A 160 1.28 -27.54 -1.82
C GLN A 160 2.12 -27.45 -0.55
N ARG A 161 1.55 -27.77 0.63
CA ARG A 161 2.23 -27.58 1.92
C ARG A 161 2.11 -28.76 2.87
N VAL A 162 0.91 -29.33 3.02
CA VAL A 162 0.66 -30.41 3.98
C VAL A 162 1.31 -31.70 3.51
N PHE A 163 1.05 -32.15 2.27
CA PHE A 163 1.61 -33.40 1.77
C PHE A 163 3.14 -33.43 1.71
N PRO A 164 3.83 -32.38 1.21
CA PRO A 164 5.29 -32.33 1.29
C PRO A 164 5.82 -32.45 2.73
N ALA A 165 5.19 -31.79 3.70
CA ALA A 165 5.62 -31.91 5.11
C ALA A 165 5.31 -33.29 5.70
N LEU A 166 4.16 -33.88 5.36
CA LEU A 166 3.77 -35.21 5.79
C LEU A 166 4.74 -36.27 5.25
N LEU A 167 5.14 -36.19 3.98
CA LEU A 167 6.15 -37.09 3.42
C LEU A 167 7.50 -36.98 4.14
N CYS A 168 7.88 -35.79 4.60
CA CYS A 168 9.08 -35.63 5.42
C CYS A 168 8.96 -36.42 6.73
N PHE A 169 7.82 -36.36 7.42
CA PHE A 169 7.58 -37.16 8.63
C PHE A 169 7.54 -38.67 8.36
N VAL A 170 6.96 -39.09 7.23
CA VAL A 170 6.92 -40.49 6.77
C VAL A 170 8.33 -41.04 6.53
N ILE A 171 9.20 -40.28 5.85
CA ILE A 171 10.59 -40.69 5.56
C ILE A 171 11.37 -40.97 6.85
N TYR A 172 11.16 -40.15 7.88
CA TYR A 172 11.84 -40.29 9.18
C TYR A 172 11.04 -41.07 10.22
N ASN A 173 9.94 -41.70 9.81
CA ASN A 173 9.04 -42.48 10.66
C ASN A 173 8.68 -41.78 11.99
N TYR A 174 8.27 -40.52 11.91
CA TYR A 174 7.98 -39.69 13.08
C TYR A 174 6.54 -39.16 13.09
N PHE A 175 5.73 -39.64 14.05
CA PHE A 175 4.30 -39.29 14.15
C PHE A 175 3.90 -38.92 15.59
N GLY A 176 4.23 -37.68 15.99
CA GLY A 176 3.85 -37.12 17.29
C GLY A 176 2.77 -36.04 17.19
N TRP A 177 2.33 -35.53 18.35
CA TRP A 177 1.40 -34.39 18.42
C TRP A 177 1.95 -33.14 17.72
N ASP A 178 3.26 -32.92 17.79
CA ASP A 178 3.98 -31.91 17.00
C ASP A 178 3.83 -32.09 15.50
N SER A 179 3.95 -33.31 14.97
CA SER A 179 3.74 -33.52 13.52
C SER A 179 2.34 -33.12 13.10
N LEU A 180 1.30 -33.45 13.88
CA LEU A 180 -0.07 -33.01 13.61
C LEU A 180 -0.19 -31.48 13.67
N LEU A 181 0.40 -30.85 14.68
CA LEU A 181 0.38 -29.39 14.83
C LEU A 181 1.10 -28.66 13.69
N PHE A 182 2.24 -29.18 13.22
CA PHE A 182 2.93 -28.66 12.03
C PHE A 182 2.06 -28.76 10.78
N LEU A 183 1.41 -29.91 10.56
CA LEU A 183 0.54 -30.11 9.40
C LEU A 183 -0.67 -29.17 9.44
N LEU A 184 -1.29 -28.97 10.61
CA LEU A 184 -2.40 -28.02 10.79
C LEU A 184 -1.95 -26.57 10.57
N LEU A 185 -0.80 -26.17 11.12
CA LEU A 185 -0.24 -24.85 10.88
C LEU A 185 0.04 -24.63 9.38
N PHE A 186 0.65 -25.59 8.71
CA PHE A 186 0.98 -25.49 7.28
C PHE A 186 -0.27 -25.46 6.40
N PHE A 187 -1.33 -26.16 6.82
CA PHE A 187 -2.64 -26.07 6.18
C PHE A 187 -3.23 -24.66 6.29
N ILE A 188 -3.14 -24.03 7.47
CA ILE A 188 -3.64 -22.66 7.66
C ILE A 188 -2.80 -21.65 6.87
N ILE A 189 -1.47 -21.78 6.89
CA ILE A 189 -0.54 -20.98 6.07
C ILE A 189 -0.91 -21.12 4.59
N GLY A 190 -1.22 -22.34 4.13
CA GLY A 190 -1.65 -22.59 2.76
C GLY A 190 -2.98 -21.94 2.41
N ILE A 191 -3.97 -22.00 3.30
CA ILE A 191 -5.25 -21.28 3.12
C ILE A 191 -4.98 -19.77 2.96
N ARG A 192 -4.18 -19.17 3.85
CA ARG A 192 -3.81 -17.75 3.76
C ARG A 192 -3.18 -17.43 2.41
N TRP A 193 -2.20 -18.24 1.99
CA TRP A 193 -1.45 -18.01 0.75
C TRP A 193 -2.36 -18.07 -0.49
N ILE A 194 -3.25 -19.06 -0.57
CA ILE A 194 -4.16 -19.21 -1.71
C ILE A 194 -5.21 -18.09 -1.75
N ILE A 195 -5.74 -17.68 -0.59
CA ILE A 195 -6.66 -16.53 -0.51
C ILE A 195 -5.96 -15.25 -0.98
N VAL A 196 -4.73 -14.98 -0.52
CA VAL A 196 -3.95 -13.81 -0.96
C VAL A 196 -3.69 -13.83 -2.47
N HIS A 197 -3.36 -14.99 -3.04
CA HIS A 197 -3.20 -15.13 -4.51
C HIS A 197 -4.49 -14.82 -5.25
N GLN A 198 -5.60 -15.41 -4.85
CA GLN A 198 -6.89 -15.16 -5.49
C GLN A 198 -7.36 -13.71 -5.32
N ILE A 199 -6.98 -13.02 -4.23
CA ILE A 199 -7.21 -11.57 -4.05
C ILE A 199 -6.40 -10.77 -5.08
N LYS A 200 -5.13 -11.12 -5.30
CA LYS A 200 -4.27 -10.44 -6.29
C LYS A 200 -4.72 -10.70 -7.73
N ASP A 201 -5.16 -11.91 -8.02
CA ASP A 201 -5.59 -12.33 -9.36
C ASP A 201 -7.08 -12.06 -9.64
N TYR A 202 -7.84 -11.59 -8.65
CA TYR A 202 -9.28 -11.35 -8.71
C TYR A 202 -9.76 -10.71 -10.03
N LYS A 203 -9.09 -9.65 -10.49
CA LYS A 203 -9.42 -8.98 -11.76
C LYS A 203 -9.25 -9.88 -12.98
N ASN A 204 -8.11 -10.57 -13.03
CA ASN A 204 -7.75 -11.40 -14.17
C ASN A 204 -8.69 -12.60 -14.23
N ASP A 205 -8.99 -13.19 -13.06
CA ASP A 205 -9.94 -14.28 -12.91
C ASP A 205 -11.35 -13.86 -13.32
N LEU A 206 -11.83 -12.67 -12.91
CA LEU A 206 -13.12 -12.15 -13.36
C LEU A 206 -13.15 -11.95 -14.88
N LYS A 207 -12.12 -11.34 -15.47
CA LYS A 207 -12.02 -11.12 -16.93
C LYS A 207 -12.01 -12.43 -17.70
N ALA A 208 -11.36 -13.45 -17.16
CA ALA A 208 -11.26 -14.77 -17.79
C ALA A 208 -12.38 -15.74 -17.38
N ASN A 209 -13.37 -15.26 -16.61
CA ASN A 209 -14.53 -16.03 -16.12
C ASN A 209 -14.16 -17.27 -15.29
N VAL A 210 -13.09 -17.17 -14.48
CA VAL A 210 -12.62 -18.24 -13.58
C VAL A 210 -13.36 -18.14 -12.24
N LYS A 211 -14.05 -19.22 -11.86
CA LYS A 211 -14.85 -19.30 -10.62
C LYS A 211 -14.02 -19.76 -9.42
N THR A 212 -13.09 -18.94 -8.96
CA THR A 212 -12.35 -19.17 -7.70
C THR A 212 -13.22 -18.85 -6.47
N PHE A 213 -12.72 -19.17 -5.26
CA PHE A 213 -13.42 -18.80 -4.03
C PHE A 213 -13.63 -17.29 -3.94
N ILE A 214 -12.57 -16.50 -4.17
CA ILE A 214 -12.64 -15.04 -4.06
C ILE A 214 -13.53 -14.42 -5.15
N THR A 215 -13.49 -14.90 -6.40
CA THR A 215 -14.42 -14.39 -7.44
C THR A 215 -15.88 -14.70 -7.12
N SER A 216 -16.13 -15.80 -6.41
CA SER A 216 -17.49 -16.21 -6.07
C SER A 216 -18.08 -15.50 -4.85
N ILE A 217 -17.30 -15.28 -3.78
CA ILE A 217 -17.81 -14.62 -2.56
C ILE A 217 -17.58 -13.10 -2.55
N GLY A 218 -16.75 -12.59 -3.45
CA GLY A 218 -16.27 -11.22 -3.48
C GLY A 218 -15.05 -11.00 -2.58
N ILE A 219 -14.08 -10.28 -3.11
CA ILE A 219 -12.82 -9.91 -2.45
C ILE A 219 -12.97 -9.22 -1.09
N LEU A 220 -14.01 -8.41 -0.88
CA LEU A 220 -14.25 -7.76 0.41
C LEU A 220 -14.57 -8.79 1.51
N LYS A 221 -15.42 -9.77 1.19
CA LYS A 221 -15.73 -10.87 2.11
C LYS A 221 -14.51 -11.76 2.28
N GLY A 222 -13.80 -12.07 1.19
CA GLY A 222 -12.55 -12.84 1.22
C GLY A 222 -11.47 -12.23 2.13
N THR A 223 -11.16 -10.96 1.96
CA THR A 223 -10.24 -10.20 2.81
C THR A 223 -10.72 -10.16 4.26
N ARG A 224 -12.02 -10.00 4.50
CA ARG A 224 -12.57 -10.05 5.86
C ARG A 224 -12.38 -11.43 6.49
N TYR A 225 -12.61 -12.51 5.75
CA TYR A 225 -12.40 -13.86 6.25
C TYR A 225 -10.94 -14.11 6.60
N LEU A 226 -10.03 -13.67 5.72
CA LEU A 226 -8.59 -13.72 5.94
C LEU A 226 -8.19 -13.03 7.25
N LEU A 227 -8.60 -11.77 7.43
CA LEU A 227 -8.22 -10.95 8.57
C LEU A 227 -8.89 -11.38 9.88
N LYS A 228 -10.15 -11.83 9.84
CA LYS A 228 -10.94 -12.13 11.04
C LYS A 228 -10.76 -13.57 11.53
N TYR A 229 -10.47 -14.52 10.64
CA TYR A 229 -10.44 -15.94 11.00
C TYR A 229 -9.10 -16.60 10.68
N VAL A 230 -8.62 -16.50 9.43
CA VAL A 230 -7.42 -17.25 9.00
C VAL A 230 -6.17 -16.81 9.75
N ILE A 231 -5.92 -15.50 9.85
CA ILE A 231 -4.72 -14.97 10.51
C ILE A 231 -4.73 -15.21 12.02
N PRO A 232 -5.82 -14.93 12.76
CA PRO A 232 -5.89 -15.28 14.18
C PRO A 232 -5.65 -16.77 14.40
N LEU A 233 -6.20 -17.65 13.55
CA LEU A 233 -5.99 -19.08 13.64
C LEU A 233 -4.51 -19.45 13.38
N GLU A 234 -3.87 -18.84 12.37
CA GLU A 234 -2.44 -19.01 12.10
C GLU A 234 -1.59 -18.63 13.32
N ILE A 235 -1.90 -17.50 13.96
CA ILE A 235 -1.19 -17.02 15.16
C ILE A 235 -1.39 -17.98 16.34
N VAL A 236 -2.62 -18.47 16.57
CA VAL A 236 -2.91 -19.41 17.65
C VAL A 236 -2.14 -20.72 17.45
N PHE A 237 -2.19 -21.31 16.25
CA PHE A 237 -1.47 -22.55 15.96
C PHE A 237 0.05 -22.35 15.97
N LEU A 238 0.54 -21.20 15.52
CA LEU A 238 1.94 -20.83 15.65
C LEU A 238 2.36 -20.73 17.12
N ALA A 239 1.55 -20.12 17.98
CA ALA A 239 1.84 -20.05 19.41
C ALA A 239 1.88 -21.45 20.06
N ILE A 240 0.93 -22.33 19.71
CA ILE A 240 0.89 -23.70 20.24
C ILE A 240 2.13 -24.49 19.81
N ILE A 241 2.53 -24.44 18.53
CA ILE A 241 3.72 -25.16 18.07
C ILE A 241 5.00 -24.59 18.72
N LEU A 242 5.06 -23.28 18.95
CA LEU A 242 6.19 -22.67 19.63
C LEU A 242 6.29 -23.13 21.09
N ILE A 243 5.18 -23.16 21.83
CA ILE A 243 5.16 -23.68 23.20
C ILE A 243 5.65 -25.12 23.21
N TYR A 244 5.13 -25.97 22.31
CA TYR A 244 5.52 -27.37 22.23
C TYR A 244 7.00 -27.55 21.85
N ALA A 245 7.49 -26.75 20.90
CA ALA A 245 8.90 -26.74 20.51
C ALA A 245 9.82 -26.26 21.63
N ILE A 246 9.41 -25.28 22.43
CA ILE A 246 10.15 -24.80 23.61
C ILE A 246 10.21 -25.88 24.68
N ILE A 247 9.12 -26.61 24.91
CA ILE A 247 9.11 -27.73 25.88
C ILE A 247 10.13 -28.80 25.49
N LYS A 248 10.18 -29.19 24.20
CA LYS A 248 11.15 -30.19 23.71
C LYS A 248 12.57 -29.66 23.54
N ILE A 249 12.71 -28.38 23.20
CA ILE A 249 13.98 -27.71 22.90
C ILE A 249 14.01 -26.40 23.69
N PRO A 250 14.35 -26.40 25.00
CA PRO A 250 14.27 -25.20 25.84
C PRO A 250 15.02 -23.97 25.31
N LEU A 251 16.15 -24.20 24.62
CA LEU A 251 16.94 -23.12 23.99
C LEU A 251 16.16 -22.34 22.92
N MET A 252 15.11 -22.93 22.34
CA MET A 252 14.20 -22.26 21.42
C MET A 252 13.52 -21.03 22.05
N GLY A 253 13.27 -21.07 23.37
CA GLY A 253 12.63 -19.97 24.08
C GLY A 253 13.42 -18.66 24.00
N PHE A 254 14.77 -18.75 24.06
CA PHE A 254 15.65 -17.61 23.87
C PHE A 254 15.48 -16.99 22.48
N PHE A 255 15.55 -17.80 21.42
CA PHE A 255 15.43 -17.32 20.04
C PHE A 255 14.06 -16.74 19.72
N VAL A 256 12.99 -17.39 20.20
CA VAL A 256 11.62 -16.87 20.08
C VAL A 256 11.50 -15.52 20.80
N GLY A 257 12.06 -15.40 22.01
CA GLY A 257 12.10 -14.13 22.76
C GLY A 257 12.82 -13.02 22.00
N VAL A 258 13.99 -13.32 21.41
CA VAL A 258 14.73 -12.36 20.57
C VAL A 258 13.92 -11.94 19.35
N CYS A 259 13.28 -12.89 18.66
CA CYS A 259 12.45 -12.58 17.49
C CYS A 259 11.24 -11.72 17.87
N LEU A 260 10.56 -12.02 18.99
CA LEU A 260 9.46 -11.21 19.49
C LEU A 260 9.92 -9.81 19.89
N LEU A 261 11.11 -9.66 20.49
CA LEU A 261 11.71 -8.37 20.80
C LEU A 261 11.99 -7.57 19.52
N ILE A 262 12.61 -8.19 18.50
CA ILE A 262 12.84 -7.56 17.19
C ILE A 262 11.50 -7.12 16.59
N THR A 263 10.48 -7.98 16.65
CA THR A 263 9.12 -7.68 16.17
C THR A 263 8.51 -6.51 16.91
N TYR A 264 8.64 -6.45 18.23
CA TYR A 264 8.12 -5.36 19.05
C TYR A 264 8.82 -4.03 18.70
N LEU A 265 10.15 -4.05 18.59
CA LEU A 265 10.95 -2.89 18.22
C LEU A 265 10.65 -2.41 16.79
N LEU A 266 10.39 -3.33 15.85
CA LEU A 266 9.92 -3.04 14.50
C LEU A 266 8.48 -2.51 14.51
N GLY A 267 7.59 -3.15 15.28
CA GLY A 267 6.19 -2.81 15.45
C GLY A 267 5.99 -1.35 15.88
N LEU A 268 6.77 -0.91 16.88
CA LEU A 268 6.82 0.49 17.32
C LEU A 268 7.24 1.48 16.23
N ARG A 269 7.99 1.01 15.22
CA ARG A 269 8.46 1.81 14.08
C ARG A 269 7.51 1.74 12.87
N THR A 270 6.66 0.72 12.81
CA THR A 270 5.78 0.46 11.66
C THR A 270 4.38 1.03 11.86
N THR A 271 3.74 1.39 10.76
CA THR A 271 2.38 1.94 10.76
C THR A 271 1.32 0.86 10.64
N LYS A 272 0.07 1.16 11.02
CA LYS A 272 -1.07 0.25 10.80
C LYS A 272 -1.24 -0.04 9.30
N GLU A 273 -1.04 0.97 8.46
CA GLU A 273 -0.94 0.84 7.00
C GLU A 273 0.06 -0.25 6.59
N TRP A 274 1.28 -0.19 7.13
CA TRP A 274 2.34 -1.14 6.83
C TRP A 274 1.96 -2.56 7.27
N LEU A 275 1.36 -2.72 8.45
CA LEU A 275 0.91 -4.02 8.94
C LEU A 275 -0.15 -4.63 8.01
N LEU A 276 -1.15 -3.85 7.60
CA LEU A 276 -2.20 -4.31 6.68
C LEU A 276 -1.64 -4.67 5.30
N ASN A 277 -0.71 -3.87 4.77
CA ASN A 277 0.00 -4.21 3.53
C ASN A 277 0.83 -5.48 3.69
N SER A 278 1.55 -5.65 4.80
CA SER A 278 2.38 -6.84 5.04
C SER A 278 1.54 -8.12 5.09
N VAL A 279 0.32 -8.04 5.62
CA VAL A 279 -0.61 -9.17 5.74
C VAL A 279 -1.21 -9.59 4.39
N LEU A 280 -1.45 -8.63 3.49
CA LEU A 280 -1.96 -8.88 2.14
C LEU A 280 -0.85 -9.18 1.12
N VAL A 281 0.41 -9.17 1.57
CA VAL A 281 1.58 -9.55 0.79
C VAL A 281 1.99 -10.97 1.19
N GLU A 282 2.47 -11.73 0.21
CA GLU A 282 2.92 -13.12 0.40
C GLU A 282 4.12 -13.20 1.35
N GLU A 283 4.96 -12.16 1.35
CA GLU A 283 6.09 -11.91 2.24
C GLU A 283 5.63 -11.08 3.46
N SER A 284 4.76 -11.66 4.27
CA SER A 284 4.33 -11.06 5.54
C SER A 284 5.37 -11.25 6.64
N PHE A 285 5.29 -10.47 7.72
CA PHE A 285 6.13 -10.69 8.90
C PHE A 285 6.01 -12.12 9.45
N LEU A 286 4.79 -12.67 9.50
CA LEU A 286 4.56 -14.08 9.85
C LEU A 286 5.32 -15.02 8.90
N SER A 287 5.34 -14.70 7.61
CA SER A 287 6.06 -15.49 6.60
C SER A 287 7.56 -15.49 6.85
N SER A 288 8.17 -14.34 7.16
CA SER A 288 9.57 -14.28 7.58
C SER A 288 9.85 -15.12 8.82
N PHE A 289 8.92 -15.18 9.77
CA PHE A 289 9.07 -15.95 11.01
C PHE A 289 9.29 -17.44 10.75
N TYR A 290 8.42 -18.11 9.99
CA TYR A 290 8.58 -19.56 9.72
C TYR A 290 9.40 -19.89 8.47
N PHE A 291 9.65 -18.96 7.55
CA PHE A 291 10.53 -19.20 6.41
C PHE A 291 12.01 -18.89 6.69
N PHE A 292 12.31 -18.11 7.74
CA PHE A 292 13.67 -17.70 8.05
C PHE A 292 14.02 -17.80 9.54
N TYR A 293 13.32 -17.06 10.41
CA TYR A 293 13.74 -16.95 11.82
C TYR A 293 13.71 -18.30 12.55
N LEU A 294 12.66 -19.12 12.39
CA LEU A 294 12.57 -20.44 13.00
C LEU A 294 13.58 -21.45 12.42
N PRO A 295 13.67 -21.65 11.09
CA PRO A 295 14.72 -22.51 10.52
C PRO A 295 16.13 -22.10 10.97
N LEU A 296 16.45 -20.80 10.94
CA LEU A 296 17.76 -20.30 11.36
C LEU A 296 18.02 -20.61 12.84
N SER A 297 17.04 -20.35 13.71
CA SER A 297 17.15 -20.65 15.15
C SER A 297 17.43 -22.13 15.39
N LEU A 298 16.70 -23.04 14.73
CA LEU A 298 16.95 -24.47 14.82
C LEU A 298 18.36 -24.83 14.34
N THR A 299 18.81 -24.33 13.19
CA THR A 299 20.16 -24.65 12.69
C THR A 299 21.27 -24.17 13.62
N ILE A 300 21.09 -23.01 14.29
CA ILE A 300 22.04 -22.51 15.29
C ILE A 300 22.06 -23.44 16.52
N ILE A 301 20.88 -23.82 17.03
CA ILE A 301 20.76 -24.73 18.18
C ILE A 301 21.40 -26.08 17.86
N ILE A 302 21.10 -26.67 16.70
CA ILE A 302 21.67 -27.95 16.26
C ILE A 302 23.19 -27.84 16.12
N SER A 303 23.70 -26.75 15.55
CA SER A 303 25.14 -26.52 15.38
C SER A 303 25.86 -26.34 16.72
N PHE A 304 25.20 -25.75 17.71
CA PHE A 304 25.74 -25.60 19.06
C PHE A 304 25.95 -26.96 19.74
N PHE A 305 25.00 -27.89 19.60
CA PHE A 305 25.13 -29.24 20.15
C PHE A 305 25.98 -30.19 19.28
N SER A 306 26.13 -29.89 18.00
CA SER A 306 26.85 -30.75 17.04
C SER A 306 27.45 -29.91 15.91
N PRO A 307 28.73 -29.47 16.06
CA PRO A 307 29.39 -28.56 15.12
C PRO A 307 29.40 -29.03 13.66
N LYS A 308 29.31 -30.35 13.40
CA LYS A 308 29.18 -30.91 12.04
C LYS A 308 27.98 -30.37 11.25
N PHE A 309 26.95 -29.87 11.92
CA PHE A 309 25.76 -29.30 11.29
C PHE A 309 25.85 -27.79 11.03
N LEU A 310 27.00 -27.14 11.28
CA LEU A 310 27.23 -25.73 10.95
C LEU A 310 26.96 -25.43 9.46
N ILE A 311 27.20 -26.42 8.59
CA ILE A 311 26.89 -26.34 7.17
C ILE A 311 25.41 -26.04 6.89
N LEU A 312 24.48 -26.51 7.75
CA LEU A 312 23.05 -26.23 7.62
C LEU A 312 22.74 -24.77 7.96
N ALA A 313 23.41 -24.19 8.95
CA ALA A 313 23.24 -22.78 9.29
C ALA A 313 23.76 -21.87 8.16
N VAL A 314 24.93 -22.20 7.57
CA VAL A 314 25.48 -21.49 6.41
C VAL A 314 24.52 -21.61 5.22
N PHE A 315 24.04 -22.82 4.93
CA PHE A 315 23.06 -23.04 3.87
C PHE A 315 21.77 -22.22 4.09
N GLN A 316 21.22 -22.21 5.30
CA GLN A 316 20.01 -21.45 5.63
C GLN A 316 20.21 -19.93 5.42
N LEU A 317 21.36 -19.38 5.81
CA LEU A 317 21.69 -17.97 5.57
C LEU A 317 21.80 -17.66 4.08
N MET A 318 22.45 -18.52 3.30
CA MET A 318 22.57 -18.36 1.85
C MET A 318 21.20 -18.46 1.15
N TRP A 319 20.37 -19.44 1.55
CA TRP A 319 19.04 -19.66 1.00
C TRP A 319 18.12 -18.47 1.26
N SER A 320 18.15 -17.94 2.48
CA SER A 320 17.29 -16.84 2.90
C SER A 320 17.84 -15.46 2.56
N LYS A 321 18.89 -15.33 1.73
CA LYS A 321 19.50 -14.04 1.37
C LYS A 321 18.47 -13.00 0.94
N ASN A 322 17.52 -13.36 0.07
CA ASN A 322 16.49 -12.44 -0.43
C ASN A 322 15.55 -11.98 0.69
N ILE A 323 15.19 -12.88 1.62
CA ILE A 323 14.36 -12.58 2.78
C ILE A 323 15.11 -11.62 3.71
N ILE A 324 16.39 -11.89 3.99
CA ILE A 324 17.27 -11.05 4.81
C ILE A 324 17.39 -9.64 4.20
N GLU A 325 17.60 -9.53 2.89
CA GLU A 325 17.63 -8.24 2.21
C GLU A 325 16.30 -7.48 2.33
N GLY A 326 15.17 -8.21 2.30
CA GLY A 326 13.84 -7.68 2.59
C GLY A 326 13.72 -7.12 4.01
N GLU A 327 14.07 -7.92 5.02
CA GLU A 327 14.06 -7.53 6.44
C GLU A 327 14.98 -6.33 6.72
N ILE A 328 16.18 -6.29 6.14
CA ILE A 328 17.10 -5.14 6.26
C ILE A 328 16.49 -3.88 5.62
N LYS A 329 15.78 -4.00 4.50
CA LYS A 329 15.06 -2.87 3.90
C LYS A 329 13.93 -2.39 4.81
N LEU A 330 13.24 -3.29 5.52
CA LEU A 330 12.19 -2.96 6.49
C LEU A 330 12.73 -2.24 7.73
N LEU A 331 13.93 -2.62 8.19
CA LEU A 331 14.62 -1.94 9.31
C LEU A 331 15.03 -0.51 8.97
N LYS A 332 15.26 -0.20 7.69
CA LYS A 332 15.57 1.16 7.22
C LYS A 332 14.29 1.99 7.19
N ARG A 333 14.30 3.17 7.82
CA ARG A 333 13.17 4.11 7.70
C ARG A 333 12.90 4.39 6.22
N PRO A 334 11.63 4.38 5.77
CA PRO A 334 11.32 4.82 4.40
C PRO A 334 11.85 6.23 4.23
N LYS A 335 12.84 6.37 3.33
CA LYS A 335 13.38 7.67 2.98
C LYS A 335 12.30 8.37 2.17
N VAL A 336 11.80 9.50 2.68
CA VAL A 336 10.97 10.37 1.87
C VAL A 336 11.86 10.91 0.76
N ILE A 337 11.52 10.54 -0.47
CA ILE A 337 12.14 11.05 -1.68
C ILE A 337 11.24 12.16 -2.16
N PHE A 338 11.80 13.37 -2.20
CA PHE A 338 11.13 14.53 -2.74
C PHE A 338 12.08 15.21 -3.72
N GLU A 339 11.70 15.20 -4.99
CA GLU A 339 12.38 16.00 -6.01
C GLU A 339 11.86 17.42 -5.88
N GLY A 340 12.59 18.20 -5.07
CA GLY A 340 12.32 19.63 -4.91
C GLY A 340 12.32 20.37 -6.24
N GLN A 341 11.67 21.52 -6.25
CA GLN A 341 11.60 22.38 -7.42
C GLN A 341 11.95 23.79 -7.01
N GLU A 342 12.92 24.36 -7.71
CA GLU A 342 13.14 25.80 -7.77
C GLU A 342 12.93 26.21 -9.23
N ARG A 343 11.72 26.63 -9.59
CA ARG A 343 11.47 27.15 -10.95
C ARG A 343 11.65 28.65 -10.92
N GLN A 344 12.73 29.09 -11.54
CA GLN A 344 13.00 30.49 -11.81
C GLN A 344 12.17 30.94 -13.03
N THR A 345 11.61 32.13 -12.92
CA THR A 345 10.78 32.96 -13.82
C THR A 345 10.58 32.55 -15.30
N LYS A 346 11.55 31.95 -15.99
CA LYS A 346 11.36 31.49 -17.39
C LYS A 346 10.57 30.18 -17.52
N ASN A 347 10.64 29.26 -16.55
CA ASN A 347 9.96 27.95 -16.60
C ASN A 347 8.75 27.82 -15.64
N ALA A 348 8.50 28.83 -14.80
CA ALA A 348 7.40 28.84 -13.83
C ALA A 348 6.00 28.94 -14.50
N ASN A 349 5.94 29.42 -15.75
CA ASN A 349 4.69 29.71 -16.46
C ASN A 349 4.14 28.57 -17.33
N LYS A 350 4.71 27.35 -17.25
CA LYS A 350 4.09 26.20 -17.92
C LYS A 350 2.90 25.74 -17.08
N ASP A 351 1.70 26.16 -17.49
CA ASP A 351 0.45 25.79 -16.84
C ASP A 351 0.36 24.26 -16.70
N ILE A 352 0.14 23.78 -15.48
CA ILE A 352 0.10 22.36 -15.18
C ILE A 352 -1.35 21.93 -15.16
N THR A 353 -1.76 21.23 -16.22
CA THR A 353 -3.06 20.58 -16.32
C THR A 353 -2.89 19.06 -16.19
N GLU A 354 -3.27 18.51 -15.03
CA GLU A 354 -3.36 17.06 -14.81
C GLU A 354 -4.78 16.57 -15.10
N ARG A 355 -5.00 15.25 -15.18
CA ARG A 355 -6.34 14.65 -15.24
C ARG A 355 -7.22 15.10 -14.07
N LEU A 356 -8.53 15.13 -14.29
CA LEU A 356 -9.47 15.54 -13.25
C LEU A 356 -9.51 14.51 -12.12
N TRP A 357 -9.37 13.23 -12.43
CA TRP A 357 -9.31 12.15 -11.45
C TRP A 357 -8.35 11.03 -11.89
N HIS A 358 -8.02 10.12 -10.97
CA HIS A 358 -7.07 9.04 -11.23
C HIS A 358 -7.67 7.65 -10.95
N HIS A 359 -7.41 6.69 -11.85
CA HIS A 359 -7.78 5.29 -11.65
C HIS A 359 -6.61 4.52 -11.00
N ILE A 360 -6.58 4.47 -9.66
CA ILE A 360 -5.48 3.87 -8.89
C ILE A 360 -5.97 2.74 -7.97
N ASP A 361 -5.40 1.55 -8.15
CA ASP A 361 -5.72 0.39 -7.32
C ASP A 361 -4.80 0.32 -6.10
N ASN A 362 -5.21 0.96 -5.00
CA ASN A 362 -4.54 0.83 -3.69
C ASN A 362 -5.56 0.90 -2.54
N ILE A 363 -5.41 0.07 -1.50
CA ILE A 363 -6.35 0.07 -0.35
C ILE A 363 -6.29 1.36 0.48
N PHE A 364 -5.21 2.12 0.35
CA PHE A 364 -5.01 3.44 0.95
C PHE A 364 -5.21 4.55 -0.08
N TYR A 365 -5.80 4.25 -1.24
CA TYR A 365 -6.11 5.26 -2.22
C TYR A 365 -7.11 6.27 -1.66
N PHE A 366 -6.77 7.53 -1.82
CA PHE A 366 -7.65 8.65 -1.59
C PHE A 366 -7.41 9.70 -2.67
N GLU A 367 -8.45 10.50 -2.93
CA GLU A 367 -8.40 11.64 -3.81
C GLU A 367 -9.43 12.67 -3.38
N TRP A 368 -9.08 13.95 -3.41
CA TRP A 368 -10.03 15.03 -3.14
C TRP A 368 -9.77 16.26 -4.00
N TRP A 369 -10.87 16.94 -4.31
CA TRP A 369 -10.95 18.23 -4.98
C TRP A 369 -11.42 19.26 -3.98
N TYR A 370 -10.50 20.11 -3.58
CA TYR A 370 -10.77 21.18 -2.63
C TYR A 370 -11.13 22.47 -3.37
N PHE A 371 -12.07 23.22 -2.82
CA PHE A 371 -12.47 24.53 -3.34
C PHE A 371 -12.76 25.50 -2.19
N ASP A 372 -12.40 26.76 -2.40
CA ASP A 372 -12.85 27.87 -1.56
C ASP A 372 -13.13 29.12 -2.37
N ALA A 373 -13.98 30.00 -1.81
CA ALA A 373 -14.25 31.32 -2.34
C ALA A 373 -14.60 32.29 -1.19
N ILE A 374 -14.13 33.52 -1.30
CA ILE A 374 -14.57 34.66 -0.50
C ILE A 374 -15.31 35.61 -1.44
N PHE A 375 -16.54 35.96 -1.09
CA PHE A 375 -17.42 36.79 -1.90
C PHE A 375 -17.41 38.24 -1.43
N ASP A 376 -17.77 39.16 -2.33
CA ASP A 376 -17.77 40.60 -2.11
C ASP A 376 -18.78 41.03 -1.02
N ASP A 377 -19.76 40.18 -0.71
CA ASP A 377 -20.79 40.41 0.32
C ASP A 377 -20.44 39.80 1.69
N ASP A 378 -19.16 39.49 1.95
CA ASP A 378 -18.64 38.78 3.14
C ASP A 378 -19.14 37.32 3.30
N SER A 379 -19.86 36.78 2.30
CA SER A 379 -20.12 35.34 2.26
C SER A 379 -18.83 34.56 1.96
N SER A 380 -18.79 33.27 2.35
CA SER A 380 -17.64 32.40 2.06
C SER A 380 -18.04 30.94 1.84
N LEU A 381 -17.34 30.27 0.93
CA LEU A 381 -17.42 28.83 0.68
C LEU A 381 -16.05 28.20 0.99
N ALA A 382 -16.03 27.07 1.66
CA ALA A 382 -14.83 26.24 1.74
C ALA A 382 -15.19 24.76 1.94
N GLY A 383 -14.57 23.88 1.16
CA GLY A 383 -14.87 22.45 1.26
C GLY A 383 -14.22 21.59 0.19
N SER A 384 -14.60 20.33 0.17
CA SER A 384 -14.08 19.35 -0.79
C SER A 384 -15.13 18.33 -1.19
N LEU A 385 -14.99 17.84 -2.42
CA LEU A 385 -15.49 16.53 -2.83
C LEU A 385 -14.33 15.54 -2.76
N SER A 386 -14.55 14.33 -2.26
CA SER A 386 -13.49 13.33 -2.14
C SER A 386 -13.98 11.93 -2.44
N ILE A 387 -13.06 11.07 -2.88
CA ILE A 387 -13.25 9.64 -3.06
C ILE A 387 -12.14 8.87 -2.35
N ASN A 388 -12.47 7.66 -1.90
CA ASN A 388 -11.52 6.67 -1.44
C ASN A 388 -12.01 5.27 -1.79
N GLY A 389 -11.11 4.30 -1.76
CA GLY A 389 -11.41 2.91 -2.07
C GLY A 389 -10.61 2.38 -3.24
N TYR A 390 -10.84 1.12 -3.57
CA TYR A 390 -10.07 0.38 -4.57
C TYR A 390 -10.85 0.39 -5.88
N HIS A 391 -10.38 1.10 -6.91
CA HIS A 391 -11.13 1.32 -8.16
C HIS A 391 -11.63 0.01 -8.79
N SER A 392 -10.76 -0.98 -8.75
CA SER A 392 -11.11 -2.33 -8.32
C SER A 392 -12.40 -2.97 -8.84
N LEU A 393 -13.37 -3.38 -8.04
CA LEU A 393 -13.90 -3.08 -6.71
C LEU A 393 -14.69 -1.79 -6.50
N PRO A 394 -15.57 -1.39 -7.44
CA PRO A 394 -16.51 -0.29 -7.24
C PRO A 394 -17.22 -0.32 -5.88
N GLU A 395 -17.67 -1.49 -5.38
CA GLU A 395 -18.30 -1.63 -4.06
C GLU A 395 -17.48 -1.12 -2.87
N THR A 396 -16.16 -0.98 -3.00
CA THR A 396 -15.29 -0.39 -1.97
C THR A 396 -15.23 1.13 -2.04
N ILE A 397 -15.55 1.71 -3.20
CA ILE A 397 -15.45 3.13 -3.45
C ILE A 397 -16.52 3.86 -2.65
N LYS A 398 -16.08 4.86 -1.91
CA LYS A 398 -16.93 5.79 -1.19
C LYS A 398 -16.55 7.20 -1.56
N ALA A 399 -17.56 8.05 -1.63
CA ALA A 399 -17.38 9.47 -1.79
C ALA A 399 -17.84 10.24 -0.56
N ILE A 400 -17.24 11.40 -0.32
CA ILE A 400 -17.64 12.32 0.74
C ILE A 400 -17.73 13.72 0.15
N ALA A 401 -18.88 14.38 0.34
CA ALA A 401 -19.00 15.82 0.18
C ALA A 401 -18.87 16.46 1.56
N ASP A 402 -17.87 17.33 1.73
CA ASP A 402 -17.60 18.00 3.00
C ASP A 402 -17.34 19.50 2.78
N PHE A 403 -18.33 20.35 2.99
CA PHE A 403 -18.21 21.79 2.72
C PHE A 403 -19.03 22.66 3.66
N THR A 404 -18.64 23.93 3.74
CA THR A 404 -19.28 24.97 4.54
C THR A 404 -19.52 26.19 3.68
N LEU A 405 -20.76 26.68 3.66
CA LEU A 405 -21.16 27.94 3.06
C LEU A 405 -21.64 28.88 4.17
N ASN A 406 -20.92 29.96 4.42
CA ASN A 406 -21.38 31.05 5.28
C ASN A 406 -21.98 32.14 4.40
N ILE A 407 -23.22 32.53 4.69
CA ILE A 407 -23.98 33.51 3.92
C ILE A 407 -24.06 34.78 4.75
N ASN A 408 -22.99 35.57 4.79
CA ASN A 408 -22.86 36.78 5.61
C ASN A 408 -23.53 36.65 7.01
N TYR A 409 -24.32 37.65 7.46
CA TYR A 409 -25.10 37.63 8.70
C TYR A 409 -26.37 36.75 8.66
N ARG A 410 -26.60 35.99 7.57
CA ARG A 410 -27.86 35.27 7.31
C ARG A 410 -27.83 33.79 7.70
N GLY A 411 -26.65 33.25 7.97
CA GLY A 411 -26.49 31.90 8.53
C GLY A 411 -25.36 31.09 7.90
N LYS A 412 -25.23 29.84 8.35
CA LYS A 412 -24.19 28.89 7.94
C LYS A 412 -24.84 27.58 7.50
N ILE A 413 -24.41 27.06 6.36
CA ILE A 413 -24.77 25.73 5.86
C ILE A 413 -23.52 24.87 5.94
N GLU A 414 -23.61 23.76 6.67
CA GLU A 414 -22.55 22.77 6.76
C GLU A 414 -23.04 21.42 6.23
N VAL A 415 -22.22 20.79 5.39
CA VAL A 415 -22.49 19.50 4.77
C VAL A 415 -21.35 18.56 5.07
N GLN A 416 -21.69 17.38 5.58
CA GLN A 416 -20.80 16.23 5.63
C GLN A 416 -21.63 14.99 5.28
N LYS A 417 -21.59 14.56 4.02
CA LYS A 417 -22.40 13.44 3.52
C LYS A 417 -21.53 12.41 2.81
N ASN A 418 -21.75 11.14 3.15
CA ASN A 418 -21.14 10.00 2.47
C ASN A 418 -22.05 9.50 1.36
N PHE A 419 -21.45 9.05 0.26
CA PHE A 419 -22.13 8.48 -0.90
C PHE A 419 -21.52 7.14 -1.24
N SER A 420 -22.35 6.22 -1.72
CA SER A 420 -21.91 4.92 -2.22
C SER A 420 -21.44 5.02 -3.67
N HIS A 421 -20.68 4.03 -4.15
CA HIS A 421 -20.25 3.96 -5.55
C HIS A 421 -21.38 4.09 -6.60
N LYS A 422 -22.63 3.76 -6.25
CA LYS A 422 -23.79 3.88 -7.15
C LYS A 422 -24.18 5.34 -7.43
N GLU A 423 -23.73 6.26 -6.59
CA GLU A 423 -24.03 7.69 -6.67
C GLU A 423 -22.82 8.49 -7.20
N ILE A 424 -21.82 7.80 -7.74
CA ILE A 424 -20.58 8.40 -8.24
C ILE A 424 -20.50 8.19 -9.75
N LEU A 425 -20.26 9.28 -10.50
CA LEU A 425 -19.89 9.22 -11.90
C LEU A 425 -18.59 10.01 -12.10
N LEU A 426 -17.59 9.34 -12.66
CA LEU A 426 -16.27 9.92 -12.95
C LEU A 426 -16.04 9.89 -14.47
N LEU A 427 -16.04 11.07 -15.09
CA LEU A 427 -15.73 11.29 -16.50
C LEU A 427 -14.40 12.06 -16.61
N GLU A 428 -13.86 12.21 -17.82
CA GLU A 428 -12.55 12.82 -18.02
C GLU A 428 -12.51 14.31 -17.58
N ASP A 429 -13.61 15.02 -17.79
CA ASP A 429 -13.81 16.46 -17.56
C ASP A 429 -14.88 16.76 -16.51
N MET A 430 -15.52 15.74 -15.93
CA MET A 430 -16.65 15.89 -15.01
C MET A 430 -16.65 14.85 -13.89
N ILE A 431 -16.97 15.30 -12.67
CA ILE A 431 -17.21 14.46 -11.50
C ILE A 431 -18.60 14.73 -10.98
N ILE A 432 -19.38 13.68 -10.71
CA ILE A 432 -20.67 13.75 -10.04
C ILE A 432 -20.62 12.88 -8.78
N ILE A 433 -21.02 13.46 -7.65
CA ILE A 433 -21.16 12.79 -6.35
C ILE A 433 -22.52 13.13 -5.76
N GLY A 434 -23.46 12.19 -5.89
CA GLY A 434 -24.87 12.41 -5.60
C GLY A 434 -25.42 13.52 -6.50
N LYS A 435 -25.78 14.65 -5.90
CA LYS A 435 -26.23 15.85 -6.63
C LYS A 435 -25.14 16.91 -6.80
N ASN A 436 -23.95 16.70 -6.25
CA ASN A 436 -22.84 17.63 -6.37
C ASN A 436 -22.06 17.33 -7.65
N LYS A 437 -21.55 18.36 -8.31
CA LYS A 437 -20.87 18.25 -9.60
C LYS A 437 -19.67 19.19 -9.67
N ILE A 438 -18.59 18.71 -10.27
CA ILE A 438 -17.45 19.51 -10.71
C ILE A 438 -17.30 19.27 -12.21
N GLU A 439 -17.33 20.33 -12.99
CA GLU A 439 -17.00 20.31 -14.43
C GLU A 439 -15.75 21.14 -14.64
N ARG A 440 -14.85 20.68 -15.50
CA ARG A 440 -13.59 21.36 -15.76
C ARG A 440 -13.29 21.42 -17.24
N SER A 441 -13.03 22.64 -17.70
CA SER A 441 -12.44 22.95 -19.01
C SER A 441 -10.98 23.42 -18.83
N GLN A 442 -10.28 23.76 -19.91
CA GLN A 442 -8.88 24.22 -19.82
C GLN A 442 -8.69 25.48 -18.95
N SER A 443 -9.66 26.40 -18.97
CA SER A 443 -9.57 27.71 -18.29
C SER A 443 -10.63 27.94 -17.21
N ASN A 444 -11.70 27.14 -17.18
CA ASN A 444 -12.83 27.34 -16.28
C ASN A 444 -13.21 26.05 -15.54
N SER A 445 -13.71 26.18 -14.32
CA SER A 445 -14.38 25.09 -13.60
C SER A 445 -15.75 25.53 -13.11
N ILE A 446 -16.76 24.68 -13.31
CA ILE A 446 -18.10 24.90 -12.78
C ILE A 446 -18.29 23.97 -11.59
N LEU A 447 -18.63 24.55 -10.46
CA LEU A 447 -18.93 23.85 -9.22
C LEU A 447 -20.43 23.94 -8.95
N HIS A 448 -21.09 22.81 -8.81
CA HIS A 448 -22.47 22.72 -8.37
C HIS A 448 -22.54 21.95 -7.05
N LEU A 449 -23.14 22.57 -6.03
CA LEU A 449 -23.34 21.98 -4.71
C LEU A 449 -24.83 22.06 -4.35
N GLU A 450 -25.36 20.97 -3.81
CA GLU A 450 -26.76 20.90 -3.40
C GLU A 450 -26.91 20.29 -2.01
N LYS A 451 -27.71 20.95 -1.18
CA LYS A 451 -28.20 20.43 0.11
C LYS A 451 -29.63 20.86 0.32
N ASP A 452 -30.55 19.90 0.44
CA ASP A 452 -31.98 20.15 0.66
C ASP A 452 -32.54 21.13 -0.40
N ASN A 453 -33.06 22.29 0.02
CA ASN A 453 -33.57 23.34 -0.87
C ASN A 453 -32.51 24.40 -1.25
N CYS A 454 -31.24 24.16 -0.94
CA CYS A 454 -30.13 25.05 -1.25
C CYS A 454 -29.33 24.53 -2.44
N LYS A 455 -29.25 25.33 -3.51
CA LYS A 455 -28.50 25.02 -4.73
C LYS A 455 -27.51 26.14 -5.01
N LEU A 456 -26.23 25.81 -5.07
CA LEU A 456 -25.15 26.73 -5.36
C LEU A 456 -24.49 26.31 -6.67
N THR A 457 -24.44 27.22 -7.64
CA THR A 457 -23.67 27.04 -8.87
C THR A 457 -22.68 28.17 -9.02
N LEU A 458 -21.40 27.85 -9.10
CA LEU A 458 -20.29 28.80 -9.21
C LEU A 458 -19.45 28.50 -10.45
N ASN A 459 -19.12 29.52 -11.21
CA ASN A 459 -18.12 29.47 -12.28
C ASN A 459 -16.81 30.06 -11.77
N PHE A 460 -15.74 29.27 -11.82
CA PHE A 460 -14.37 29.66 -11.50
C PHE A 460 -13.63 29.92 -12.80
N LYS A 461 -13.38 31.19 -13.11
CA LYS A 461 -12.59 31.62 -14.27
C LYS A 461 -11.14 31.83 -13.83
N LYS A 462 -10.22 31.04 -14.40
CA LYS A 462 -8.79 31.10 -14.05
C LYS A 462 -8.24 32.53 -14.20
N MET A 463 -7.55 33.00 -13.16
CA MET A 463 -6.79 34.26 -13.18
C MET A 463 -5.29 34.04 -13.05
N LEU A 464 -4.83 32.91 -12.49
CA LEU A 464 -3.42 32.60 -12.31
C LEU A 464 -3.12 31.18 -12.82
N SER A 465 -1.99 31.01 -13.50
CA SER A 465 -1.51 29.71 -13.98
C SER A 465 -1.33 28.69 -12.85
N GLY A 466 -1.67 27.42 -13.09
CA GLY A 466 -1.59 26.36 -12.09
C GLY A 466 -0.16 25.95 -11.72
N PHE A 467 0.04 25.40 -10.52
CA PHE A 467 1.32 24.87 -10.06
C PHE A 467 1.17 23.60 -9.22
N SER A 468 2.26 22.86 -9.01
CA SER A 468 2.30 21.65 -8.16
C SER A 468 3.52 21.62 -7.26
N TRP A 469 3.55 20.69 -6.30
CA TRP A 469 4.74 20.44 -5.48
C TRP A 469 5.89 19.83 -6.27
N GLY A 470 7.10 20.36 -6.08
CA GLY A 470 8.30 19.73 -6.62
C GLY A 470 8.22 19.54 -8.13
N ARG A 471 9.12 18.76 -8.71
CA ARG A 471 9.16 18.60 -10.18
C ARG A 471 7.98 17.81 -10.73
N ASN A 472 7.49 16.83 -9.95
CA ASN A 472 6.54 15.81 -10.39
C ASN A 472 5.18 15.87 -9.65
N GLY A 473 4.92 16.92 -8.86
CA GLY A 473 3.70 17.05 -8.06
C GLY A 473 3.62 16.10 -6.86
N ARG A 474 4.70 15.38 -6.51
CA ARG A 474 4.64 14.18 -5.64
C ARG A 474 5.74 14.13 -4.59
N VAL A 475 5.36 13.68 -3.41
CA VAL A 475 6.22 13.19 -2.33
C VAL A 475 6.18 11.68 -2.32
N ILE A 476 7.33 11.03 -2.51
CA ILE A 476 7.45 9.57 -2.63
C ILE A 476 7.99 8.97 -1.33
N PHE A 477 7.38 7.89 -0.86
CA PHE A 477 7.74 7.20 0.40
C PHE A 477 8.51 5.89 0.17
N THR A 478 8.55 5.38 -1.05
CA THR A 478 9.17 4.08 -1.40
C THR A 478 10.06 4.19 -2.63
N ARG A 479 11.06 3.31 -2.71
CA ARG A 479 12.01 3.24 -3.84
C ARG A 479 11.36 2.84 -5.18
N GLY A 480 10.09 2.44 -5.17
CA GLY A 480 9.30 2.08 -6.37
C GLY A 480 8.24 3.11 -6.79
N GLY A 481 8.05 4.21 -6.03
CA GLY A 481 7.10 5.27 -6.40
C GLY A 481 5.61 4.94 -6.21
N ASP A 482 5.28 3.76 -5.71
CA ASP A 482 3.92 3.25 -5.50
C ASP A 482 3.24 3.82 -4.26
N ARG A 483 4.01 4.25 -3.26
CA ARG A 483 3.53 5.00 -2.08
C ARG A 483 3.88 6.46 -2.20
N TYR A 484 2.88 7.31 -2.43
CA TYR A 484 3.09 8.74 -2.60
C TYR A 484 1.91 9.58 -2.11
N LEU A 485 2.19 10.86 -1.91
CA LEU A 485 1.22 11.93 -1.73
C LEU A 485 1.46 12.96 -2.84
N ALA A 486 0.41 13.34 -3.55
CA ALA A 486 0.47 14.31 -4.65
C ALA A 486 -0.39 15.52 -4.34
N TRP A 487 0.08 16.71 -4.73
CA TRP A 487 -0.67 17.97 -4.60
C TRP A 487 -0.45 18.86 -5.82
N LEU A 488 -1.56 19.32 -6.38
CA LEU A 488 -1.64 20.19 -7.54
C LEU A 488 -2.68 21.28 -7.27
N THR A 489 -2.36 22.50 -7.64
CA THR A 489 -3.25 23.66 -7.56
C THR A 489 -3.57 24.15 -8.98
N PRO A 490 -4.65 23.64 -9.62
CA PRO A 490 -5.01 24.03 -10.98
C PRO A 490 -5.59 25.45 -11.07
N LEU A 491 -6.25 25.95 -10.01
CA LEU A 491 -6.78 27.32 -9.96
C LEU A 491 -6.29 28.00 -8.68
N PRO A 492 -5.04 28.49 -8.64
CA PRO A 492 -4.49 29.14 -7.46
C PRO A 492 -5.13 30.51 -7.18
N ARG A 493 -5.67 31.16 -8.22
CA ARG A 493 -6.57 32.31 -8.13
C ARG A 493 -7.56 32.25 -9.30
N ALA A 494 -8.84 32.43 -8.99
CA ALA A 494 -9.91 32.50 -9.97
C ALA A 494 -10.91 33.60 -9.61
N GLU A 495 -11.45 34.25 -10.63
CA GLU A 495 -12.66 35.06 -10.49
C GLU A 495 -13.84 34.10 -10.36
N VAL A 496 -14.65 34.28 -9.32
CA VAL A 496 -15.79 33.43 -9.03
C VAL A 496 -17.06 34.23 -9.20
N SER A 497 -17.99 33.71 -9.99
CA SER A 497 -19.33 34.28 -10.16
C SER A 497 -20.37 33.18 -10.17
N GLY A 498 -21.53 33.39 -9.58
CA GLY A 498 -22.57 32.38 -9.60
C GLY A 498 -23.84 32.74 -8.86
N ILE A 499 -24.68 31.73 -8.66
CA ILE A 499 -26.03 31.88 -8.12
C ILE A 499 -26.23 30.91 -6.97
N LEU A 500 -26.72 31.44 -5.85
CA LEU A 500 -27.19 30.70 -4.69
C LEU A 500 -28.73 30.78 -4.63
N LYS A 501 -29.40 29.64 -4.83
CA LYS A 501 -30.85 29.50 -4.63
C LYS A 501 -31.12 28.89 -3.27
N THR A 502 -32.00 29.53 -2.50
CA THR A 502 -32.46 29.06 -1.18
C THR A 502 -33.98 29.18 -1.10
N SER A 503 -34.59 28.65 -0.04
CA SER A 503 -36.01 28.90 0.25
C SER A 503 -36.35 30.37 0.47
N LYS A 504 -35.35 31.21 0.81
CA LYS A 504 -35.51 32.64 1.07
C LYS A 504 -35.31 33.51 -0.18
N GLY A 505 -34.94 32.92 -1.32
CA GLY A 505 -34.69 33.64 -2.56
C GLY A 505 -33.42 33.23 -3.29
N THR A 506 -33.11 33.97 -4.36
CA THR A 506 -31.95 33.77 -5.22
C THR A 506 -30.96 34.91 -5.01
N PHE A 507 -29.69 34.58 -4.79
CA PHE A 507 -28.61 35.53 -4.54
C PHE A 507 -27.51 35.37 -5.59
N ASN A 508 -27.06 36.48 -6.15
CA ASN A 508 -25.88 36.50 -7.01
C ASN A 508 -24.64 36.65 -6.14
N LEU A 509 -23.62 35.84 -6.42
CA LEU A 509 -22.36 35.84 -5.71
C LEU A 509 -21.24 36.19 -6.68
N LYS A 510 -20.35 37.08 -6.27
CA LYS A 510 -19.11 37.42 -6.98
C LYS A 510 -17.96 37.52 -5.98
N GLY A 511 -16.76 37.12 -6.37
CA GLY A 511 -15.57 37.22 -5.54
C GLY A 511 -14.37 36.48 -6.10
N LEU A 512 -13.47 36.05 -5.22
CA LEU A 512 -12.23 35.34 -5.57
C LEU A 512 -12.20 33.94 -4.94
N GLY A 513 -11.67 32.98 -5.70
CA GLY A 513 -11.62 31.59 -5.29
C GLY A 513 -10.33 30.86 -5.61
N TYR A 514 -10.25 29.66 -5.05
CA TYR A 514 -9.11 28.75 -5.10
C TYR A 514 -9.59 27.31 -5.30
N ASN A 515 -8.83 26.51 -6.04
CA ASN A 515 -9.05 25.07 -6.17
C ASN A 515 -7.73 24.31 -6.13
N ASP A 516 -7.68 23.23 -5.35
CA ASP A 516 -6.61 22.24 -5.39
C ASP A 516 -7.11 20.80 -5.49
N HIS A 517 -6.18 19.94 -5.86
CA HIS A 517 -6.39 18.53 -6.11
C HIS A 517 -5.27 17.74 -5.45
N THR A 518 -5.65 16.86 -4.53
CA THR A 518 -4.71 16.01 -3.79
C THR A 518 -5.10 14.56 -3.94
N TRP A 519 -4.15 13.68 -4.18
CA TRP A 519 -4.37 12.24 -4.23
C TRP A 519 -3.16 11.49 -3.72
N GLY A 520 -3.33 10.23 -3.33
CA GLY A 520 -2.23 9.43 -2.85
C GLY A 520 -2.61 8.01 -2.49
N THR A 521 -1.59 7.26 -2.10
CA THR A 521 -1.66 5.82 -1.82
C THR A 521 -1.12 5.50 -0.43
N ILE A 522 -1.22 6.47 0.47
CA ILE A 522 -0.72 6.36 1.85
C ILE A 522 -1.83 6.69 2.85
N SER A 523 -1.75 6.11 4.04
CA SER A 523 -2.60 6.51 5.17
C SER A 523 -2.09 7.83 5.73
N LEU A 524 -2.84 8.93 5.53
CA LEU A 524 -2.47 10.25 6.05
C LEU A 524 -2.22 10.21 7.56
N LYS A 525 -3.12 9.55 8.30
CA LYS A 525 -3.01 9.38 9.76
C LYS A 525 -1.74 8.67 10.19
N ASP A 526 -1.25 7.75 9.37
CA ASP A 526 -0.09 6.94 9.71
C ASP A 526 1.23 7.60 9.34
N ASN A 527 1.27 8.44 8.31
CA ASN A 527 2.52 9.00 7.77
C ASN A 527 2.70 10.49 8.05
N ILE A 528 1.62 11.26 8.22
CA ILE A 528 1.65 12.70 8.47
C ILE A 528 1.53 12.95 9.97
N SER A 529 2.33 13.87 10.50
CA SER A 529 2.19 14.39 11.86
C SER A 529 1.22 15.57 11.86
N HIS A 530 1.52 16.58 11.05
CA HIS A 530 0.68 17.74 10.86
C HIS A 530 0.98 18.40 9.52
N TRP A 531 0.06 19.25 9.08
CA TRP A 531 0.29 20.19 8.01
C TRP A 531 -0.27 21.56 8.33
N HIS A 532 0.25 22.56 7.63
CA HIS A 532 -0.32 23.88 7.54
C HIS A 532 -0.36 24.27 6.07
N TRP A 533 -1.48 24.77 5.59
CA TRP A 533 -1.64 25.23 4.21
C TRP A 533 -2.45 26.51 4.21
N GLY A 534 -2.17 27.44 3.29
CA GLY A 534 -2.97 28.64 3.16
C GLY A 534 -2.73 29.40 1.86
N ARG A 535 -3.61 30.36 1.61
CA ARG A 535 -3.58 31.23 0.44
C ARG A 535 -3.93 32.67 0.79
N MET A 536 -3.39 33.61 0.02
CA MET A 536 -3.67 35.04 0.11
C MET A 536 -3.98 35.55 -1.29
N HIS A 537 -5.13 36.20 -1.46
CA HIS A 537 -5.50 36.90 -2.68
C HIS A 537 -5.51 38.39 -2.39
N LEU A 538 -4.50 39.08 -2.89
CA LEU A 538 -4.32 40.52 -2.76
C LEU A 538 -4.61 41.17 -4.11
N GLU A 539 -4.66 42.50 -4.21
CA GLU A 539 -5.04 43.18 -5.46
C GLU A 539 -4.31 42.61 -6.69
N GLU A 540 -2.97 42.69 -6.72
CA GLU A 540 -2.18 42.17 -7.84
C GLU A 540 -1.41 40.88 -7.51
N LEU A 541 -1.38 40.47 -6.24
CA LEU A 541 -0.52 39.38 -5.76
C LEU A 541 -1.33 38.18 -5.25
N THR A 542 -0.79 36.99 -5.47
CA THR A 542 -1.28 35.74 -4.89
C THR A 542 -0.14 35.05 -4.17
N LEU A 543 -0.31 34.73 -2.89
CA LEU A 543 0.63 33.91 -2.13
C LEU A 543 -0.02 32.59 -1.76
N ILE A 544 0.66 31.48 -2.02
CA ILE A 544 0.22 30.15 -1.59
C ILE A 544 1.38 29.48 -0.87
N PHE A 545 1.08 28.92 0.30
CA PHE A 545 2.08 28.31 1.16
C PHE A 545 1.57 27.00 1.74
N ALA A 546 2.48 26.05 1.91
CA ALA A 546 2.21 24.77 2.55
C ALA A 546 3.43 24.29 3.33
N GLU A 547 3.22 23.75 4.51
CA GLU A 547 4.16 22.96 5.28
C GLU A 547 3.53 21.61 5.61
N ILE A 548 4.23 20.52 5.30
CA ILE A 548 3.87 19.18 5.76
C ILE A 548 5.01 18.59 6.55
N VAL A 549 4.69 18.13 7.76
CA VAL A 549 5.62 17.41 8.62
C VAL A 549 5.18 15.96 8.70
N PHE A 550 6.02 15.07 8.21
CA PHE A 550 5.82 13.62 8.29
C PHE A 550 6.27 13.08 9.65
N LYS A 551 5.74 11.92 10.05
CA LYS A 551 6.10 11.28 11.32
C LYS A 551 7.57 10.87 11.42
N ASN A 552 8.24 10.68 10.28
CA ASN A 552 9.69 10.47 10.24
C ASN A 552 10.49 11.77 10.45
N LYS A 553 9.82 12.89 10.79
CA LYS A 553 10.34 14.25 10.97
C LYS A 553 10.82 14.94 9.70
N THR A 554 10.60 14.34 8.52
CA THR A 554 10.83 15.05 7.26
C THR A 554 9.80 16.17 7.16
N ARG A 555 10.29 17.38 6.88
CA ARG A 555 9.44 18.55 6.63
C ARG A 555 9.60 18.97 5.17
N ILE A 556 8.49 19.11 4.49
CA ILE A 556 8.42 19.67 3.14
C ILE A 556 7.70 20.99 3.24
N ILE A 557 8.29 22.01 2.65
CA ILE A 557 7.68 23.31 2.49
C ILE A 557 7.44 23.58 1.01
N SER A 558 6.39 24.32 0.71
CA SER A 558 6.10 24.81 -0.63
C SER A 558 5.57 26.23 -0.57
N LEU A 559 6.02 27.04 -1.51
CA LEU A 559 5.69 28.45 -1.62
C LEU A 559 5.52 28.82 -3.09
N ALA A 560 4.47 29.55 -3.42
CA ALA A 560 4.23 30.09 -4.74
C ALA A 560 3.75 31.54 -4.65
N ILE A 561 4.32 32.41 -5.49
CA ILE A 561 3.85 33.78 -5.69
C ILE A 561 3.44 33.94 -7.14
N GLY A 562 2.21 34.42 -7.32
CA GLY A 562 1.71 34.91 -8.59
C GLY A 562 1.55 36.42 -8.58
N GLU A 563 1.89 37.06 -9.70
CA GLU A 563 1.58 38.46 -9.99
C GLU A 563 0.67 38.48 -11.22
N ARG A 564 -0.56 38.97 -11.04
CA ARG A 564 -1.63 38.89 -12.05
C ARG A 564 -1.81 37.44 -12.57
N GLU A 565 -1.48 37.19 -13.83
CA GLU A 565 -1.67 35.88 -14.50
C GLU A 565 -0.47 34.93 -14.43
N LYS A 566 0.68 35.43 -13.96
CA LYS A 566 1.96 34.73 -14.05
C LYS A 566 2.48 34.32 -12.68
N LEU A 567 3.03 33.12 -12.62
CA LEU A 567 3.80 32.69 -11.46
C LEU A 567 5.19 33.32 -11.53
N VAL A 568 5.48 34.20 -10.60
CA VAL A 568 6.77 34.91 -10.52
C VAL A 568 7.78 34.14 -9.65
N TYR A 569 7.29 33.29 -8.75
CA TYR A 569 8.15 32.49 -7.87
C TYR A 569 7.47 31.19 -7.46
N THR A 570 8.20 30.07 -7.51
CA THR A 570 7.78 28.80 -6.89
C THR A 570 8.98 28.10 -6.27
N ASN A 571 8.82 27.60 -5.05
CA ASN A 571 9.84 26.82 -4.38
C ASN A 571 9.19 25.72 -3.54
N SER A 572 9.60 24.48 -3.78
CA SER A 572 9.26 23.37 -2.90
C SER A 572 10.53 22.61 -2.54
N LYS A 573 10.80 22.42 -1.25
CA LYS A 573 12.00 21.74 -0.77
C LYS A 573 11.79 21.03 0.56
N ILE A 574 12.70 20.10 0.85
CA ILE A 574 12.87 19.59 2.22
C ILE A 574 13.52 20.70 3.05
N SER A 575 12.92 21.04 4.19
CA SER A 575 13.39 22.12 5.06
C SER A 575 13.68 21.63 6.47
N LYS A 576 14.73 22.19 7.10
CA LYS A 576 15.01 22.00 8.53
C LYS A 576 14.22 22.97 9.41
N VAL A 577 13.84 24.12 8.87
CA VAL A 577 13.14 25.20 9.56
C VAL A 577 11.65 25.17 9.20
N SER A 578 10.79 25.48 10.16
CA SER A 578 9.35 25.63 9.91
C SER A 578 9.06 26.92 9.17
N LEU A 579 8.20 26.82 8.16
CA LEU A 579 7.63 27.91 7.40
C LEU A 579 6.55 28.64 8.22
N VAL A 580 5.73 27.89 8.97
CA VAL A 580 4.64 28.43 9.79
C VAL A 580 4.81 28.01 11.24
N ILE A 581 4.75 28.98 12.16
CA ILE A 581 4.92 28.78 13.59
C ILE A 581 3.69 29.29 14.33
N PRO A 582 2.92 28.44 15.02
CA PRO A 582 1.89 28.90 15.97
C PRO A 582 2.51 29.74 17.08
N THR A 583 1.98 30.95 17.33
CA THR A 583 2.54 31.91 18.30
C THR A 583 1.68 32.06 19.55
N GLN A 584 0.36 31.96 19.43
CA GLN A 584 -0.57 31.98 20.55
C GLN A 584 -1.66 30.92 20.39
N TYR A 585 -2.29 30.56 21.50
CA TYR A 585 -3.32 29.54 21.56
C TYR A 585 -4.50 30.01 22.41
N GLU A 586 -5.72 29.75 21.94
CA GLU A 586 -6.96 30.04 22.66
C GLU A 586 -7.80 28.77 22.90
N GLY A 587 -8.73 28.85 23.86
CA GLY A 587 -9.70 27.79 24.18
C GLY A 587 -9.28 26.76 25.23
N GLN A 588 -10.26 26.00 25.74
CA GLN A 588 -10.02 24.82 26.57
C GLN A 588 -9.65 23.60 25.71
N LYS A 589 -8.84 22.68 26.25
CA LYS A 589 -8.19 21.57 25.53
C LYS A 589 -9.09 20.87 24.47
N PRO A 590 -8.62 20.67 23.23
CA PRO A 590 -7.29 21.02 22.72
C PRO A 590 -7.18 22.51 22.37
N LYS A 591 -6.02 23.09 22.71
CA LYS A 591 -5.65 24.47 22.40
C LYS A 591 -5.51 24.62 20.88
N ILE A 592 -6.39 25.40 20.26
CA ILE A 592 -6.28 25.75 18.83
C ILE A 592 -5.47 27.05 18.74
N PRO A 593 -4.48 27.16 17.84
CA PRO A 593 -3.72 28.39 17.70
C PRO A 593 -4.61 29.55 17.25
N SER A 594 -4.44 30.71 17.89
CA SER A 594 -5.11 31.97 17.55
C SER A 594 -4.23 32.93 16.77
N SER A 595 -2.91 32.71 16.74
CA SER A 595 -2.00 33.44 15.85
C SER A 595 -0.88 32.56 15.33
N PHE A 596 -0.37 32.91 14.15
CA PHE A 596 0.70 32.21 13.47
C PHE A 596 1.68 33.20 12.85
N LYS A 597 2.93 32.78 12.72
CA LYS A 597 3.96 33.54 12.02
C LYS A 597 4.46 32.75 10.82
N LEU A 598 4.37 33.37 9.63
CA LEU A 598 4.90 32.85 8.37
C LEU A 598 6.24 33.52 8.09
N ILE A 599 7.33 32.76 8.19
CA ILE A 599 8.70 33.26 7.96
C ILE A 599 9.37 32.41 6.88
N TYR A 600 9.89 33.09 5.86
CA TYR A 600 10.67 32.42 4.83
C TYR A 600 11.68 33.38 4.21
N GLN A 601 12.91 32.92 4.01
CA GLN A 601 13.93 33.70 3.32
C GLN A 601 14.78 32.81 2.42
N ASP A 602 15.02 33.28 1.21
CA ASP A 602 16.13 32.83 0.37
C ASP A 602 16.74 34.00 -0.43
N ARG A 603 17.46 33.70 -1.52
CA ARG A 603 18.15 34.72 -2.32
C ARG A 603 17.19 35.71 -2.99
N LYS A 604 15.96 35.31 -3.29
CA LYS A 604 15.00 36.12 -4.04
C LYS A 604 13.89 36.66 -3.16
N ILE A 605 13.46 35.90 -2.16
CA ILE A 605 12.28 36.27 -1.38
C ILE A 605 12.59 36.41 0.11
N TYR A 606 11.96 37.40 0.74
CA TYR A 606 11.82 37.51 2.18
C TYR A 606 10.34 37.66 2.55
N LEU A 607 9.87 36.79 3.43
CA LEU A 607 8.54 36.79 4.03
C LEU A 607 8.68 36.84 5.54
N ASN A 608 7.98 37.79 6.15
CA ASN A 608 7.75 37.83 7.59
C ASN A 608 6.34 38.37 7.81
N LEU A 609 5.37 37.47 7.98
CA LEU A 609 3.96 37.80 8.11
C LEU A 609 3.40 37.24 9.41
N ASP A 610 2.70 38.09 10.14
CA ASP A 610 1.91 37.73 11.30
C ASP A 610 0.45 37.51 10.85
N LEU A 611 -0.09 36.35 11.20
CA LEU A 611 -1.44 35.89 10.87
C LEU A 611 -2.25 35.84 12.16
N ASN A 612 -3.16 36.78 12.33
CA ASN A 612 -4.01 36.88 13.53
C ASN A 612 -5.41 36.36 13.21
N MET A 613 -5.84 35.31 13.91
CA MET A 613 -7.13 34.67 13.66
C MET A 613 -8.27 35.66 13.91
N GLU A 614 -9.08 35.86 12.89
CA GLU A 614 -10.30 36.65 12.97
C GLU A 614 -11.52 35.74 13.19
N LYS A 615 -11.58 34.61 12.46
CA LYS A 615 -12.73 33.70 12.49
C LYS A 615 -12.33 32.26 12.20
N ILE A 616 -12.92 31.32 12.96
CA ILE A 616 -12.87 29.89 12.64
C ILE A 616 -14.02 29.56 11.67
N LEU A 617 -13.69 29.12 10.46
CA LEU A 617 -14.68 28.67 9.47
C LEU A 617 -15.22 27.28 9.79
N LYS A 618 -14.31 26.39 10.22
CA LYS A 618 -14.62 25.02 10.55
C LYS A 618 -13.58 24.46 11.51
N GLU A 619 -14.05 23.70 12.48
CA GLU A 619 -13.22 22.91 13.38
C GLU A 619 -13.74 21.49 13.48
N LYS A 620 -12.83 20.53 13.64
CA LYS A 620 -13.16 19.13 13.84
C LYS A 620 -12.14 18.45 14.72
N LEU A 621 -12.59 17.96 15.86
CA LEU A 621 -11.79 17.10 16.73
C LEU A 621 -11.76 15.68 16.18
N ARG A 622 -10.57 15.08 16.09
CA ARG A 622 -10.40 13.70 15.62
C ARG A 622 -10.39 12.76 16.84
N PRO A 623 -11.22 11.70 16.87
CA PRO A 623 -11.25 10.78 17.99
C PRO A 623 -9.93 10.00 18.11
N ARG A 624 -9.32 10.00 19.29
CA ARG A 624 -8.16 9.17 19.63
C ARG A 624 -8.28 8.68 21.07
N LYS A 625 -8.19 7.35 21.26
CA LYS A 625 -8.46 6.69 22.55
C LYS A 625 -7.35 6.87 23.60
N LEU A 626 -6.10 7.16 23.21
CA LEU A 626 -5.00 7.45 24.14
C LEU A 626 -4.03 8.46 23.52
N SER A 627 -3.93 9.65 24.12
CA SER A 627 -2.84 10.61 23.92
C SER A 627 -2.79 11.52 25.14
N PHE A 628 -1.64 11.58 25.82
CA PHE A 628 -1.34 12.59 26.84
C PHE A 628 -0.98 13.97 26.22
N PHE A 629 -0.67 14.00 24.92
CA PHE A 629 -0.41 15.22 24.14
C PHE A 629 -1.65 15.66 23.34
N SER A 630 -1.64 16.89 22.80
CA SER A 630 -2.76 17.54 22.09
C SER A 630 -3.56 16.58 21.19
N LYS A 631 -4.90 16.57 21.34
CA LYS A 631 -5.79 15.73 20.52
C LYS A 631 -5.65 16.14 19.04
N PRO A 632 -5.56 15.19 18.08
CA PRO A 632 -5.53 15.52 16.67
C PRO A 632 -6.78 16.30 16.30
N TYR A 633 -6.61 17.35 15.51
CA TYR A 633 -7.68 18.26 15.12
C TYR A 633 -7.48 18.74 13.69
N TYR A 634 -8.50 19.39 13.20
CA TYR A 634 -8.50 20.12 11.95
C TYR A 634 -9.21 21.44 12.22
N ALA A 635 -8.60 22.53 11.79
CA ALA A 635 -9.20 23.86 11.91
C ALA A 635 -8.85 24.69 10.67
N ARG A 636 -9.84 25.45 10.20
CA ARG A 636 -9.71 26.40 9.10
C ARG A 636 -10.05 27.79 9.59
N PHE A 637 -9.21 28.74 9.22
CA PHE A 637 -9.20 30.09 9.74
C PHE A 637 -9.34 31.10 8.61
N ILE A 638 -10.05 32.20 8.89
CA ILE A 638 -9.80 33.49 8.27
C ILE A 638 -8.96 34.28 9.27
N SER A 639 -7.84 34.81 8.79
CA SER A 639 -6.93 35.60 9.62
C SER A 639 -6.59 36.92 8.93
N THR A 640 -6.43 37.98 9.72
CA THR A 640 -5.81 39.22 9.24
C THR A 640 -4.30 39.02 9.11
N ILE A 641 -3.70 39.73 8.17
CA ILE A 641 -2.29 39.59 7.83
C ILE A 641 -1.61 40.94 7.98
N GLU A 642 -0.49 40.95 8.69
CA GLU A 642 0.41 42.11 8.78
C GLU A 642 1.84 41.67 8.55
N GLY A 643 2.64 42.49 7.87
CA GLY A 643 4.07 42.24 7.74
C GLY A 643 4.65 42.65 6.41
N ARG A 644 5.69 41.93 5.98
CA ARG A 644 6.53 42.32 4.85
C ARG A 644 6.75 41.19 3.85
N ILE A 645 6.59 41.52 2.56
CA ILE A 645 6.96 40.67 1.42
C ILE A 645 7.96 41.43 0.54
N VAL A 646 9.15 40.87 0.36
CA VAL A 646 10.17 41.39 -0.56
C VAL A 646 10.48 40.31 -1.59
N LEU A 647 10.45 40.65 -2.88
CA LEU A 647 10.79 39.76 -3.99
C LEU A 647 11.80 40.44 -4.91
N ASP A 648 12.92 39.76 -5.20
CA ASP A 648 14.03 40.27 -6.00
C ASP A 648 14.51 41.67 -5.55
N GLY A 649 14.55 41.88 -4.23
CA GLY A 649 14.93 43.16 -3.61
C GLY A 649 13.85 44.25 -3.68
N LYS A 650 12.78 44.05 -4.44
CA LYS A 650 11.62 44.94 -4.48
C LYS A 650 10.66 44.61 -3.34
N GLU A 651 10.37 45.61 -2.53
CA GLU A 651 9.33 45.52 -1.52
C GLU A 651 7.97 45.50 -2.20
N LEU A 652 7.28 44.35 -2.11
CA LEU A 652 5.96 44.17 -2.70
C LEU A 652 4.87 44.60 -1.73
N ILE A 653 5.07 44.37 -0.43
CA ILE A 653 4.11 44.68 0.63
C ILE A 653 4.82 45.04 1.92
N ASN A 654 4.29 46.05 2.62
CA ASN A 654 4.69 46.46 3.97
C ASN A 654 3.48 46.96 4.76
N GLY A 655 3.22 46.39 5.94
CA GLY A 655 2.14 46.81 6.84
C GLY A 655 0.91 45.89 6.81
N HIS A 656 -0.28 46.46 7.00
CA HIS A 656 -1.54 45.73 6.98
C HIS A 656 -1.92 45.33 5.54
N ILE A 657 -2.16 44.04 5.32
CA ILE A 657 -2.25 43.47 3.96
C ILE A 657 -3.69 43.12 3.57
N GLY A 658 -4.44 42.46 4.47
CA GLY A 658 -5.78 41.95 4.20
C GLY A 658 -6.09 40.64 4.94
N ARG A 659 -6.99 39.82 4.38
CA ARG A 659 -7.41 38.53 4.95
C ARG A 659 -6.76 37.34 4.21
N THR A 660 -6.37 36.32 4.96
CA THR A 660 -5.94 35.00 4.42
C THR A 660 -6.94 33.92 4.82
N LEU A 661 -7.10 32.93 3.94
CA LEU A 661 -7.69 31.64 4.30
C LEU A 661 -6.56 30.63 4.47
N HIS A 662 -6.53 29.97 5.62
CA HIS A 662 -5.55 28.94 5.89
C HIS A 662 -6.08 27.86 6.83
N GLU A 663 -5.39 26.73 6.86
CA GLU A 663 -5.77 25.51 7.54
C GLU A 663 -4.60 24.94 8.32
N HIS A 664 -4.90 24.42 9.50
CA HIS A 664 -3.98 23.61 10.28
C HIS A 664 -4.60 22.27 10.64
N SER A 665 -3.89 21.18 10.32
CA SER A 665 -4.35 19.82 10.62
C SER A 665 -3.28 19.01 11.34
N VAL A 666 -3.69 18.34 12.41
CA VAL A 666 -2.88 17.44 13.23
C VAL A 666 -3.47 16.02 13.18
N PHE A 667 -2.62 15.01 12.96
CA PHE A 667 -3.02 13.62 12.63
C PHE A 667 -2.83 12.60 13.77
#